data_AF-A0A3E2DBS4-F1
#
_entry.id   AF-A0A3E2DBS4-F1
#
_cell.length_a   1.000
_cell.length_b   1.000
_cell.length_c   1.000
_cell.angle_alpha   90.00
_cell.angle_beta   90.00
_cell.angle_gamma   90.00
#
_symmetry.space_group_name_H-M   'P 1'
#
loop_
_entity.id
_entity.type
_entity.pdbx_description
1 polymer ?
#
loop_
_entity_poly.entity_id
_entity_poly.type
_entity_poly.pdbx_seq_one_letter_code
_entity_poly.pdbx_strand_id
1 'polypeptide(L)'
;MSGGILGQFIVRVIASLVSIATALVVNSAPAFKVENRWDFKNVASKVANIADSADGENSAELSDNGTNTVEEDQLNAFSNGDSRNDSKLPKKVASSFTNKDEVVSSKYAIAYNGELKSLKTGQTVTDSKLVGTKDKQPDPLAKSNGERFTPITVGDLRKEIKRENSSSTNADSSTTNNTPISSKKRVENKRSLRKNKVVLISSNQKNPEETDSNEKSQESQALESRTSTYTTYGSVRKISLPTNGFGTRWGDYNGTQAFYDGNGSLFAYNASGVIDVSEYQKEINWAAAKAAGVEGAIIRISYGWENGYDKYALRNIRECKRLGIPFGIYMYSYAEKPEDGANEGADVASLLRRAGVSPGDLSYPVYYDLEKWVWAGHTAPTSPYVYQNIVSSWWNQLYSAGYTNLGIYSYANYLRGPLNSQYIHDRASWVASYGATPLFNIRTALRGWQYTSKACISGIDGNVDVSAFGTGPNSPVTQTSVDFTWIIRNNDIAVGAAVTGNLNRRLEYRWLSYDLYNKQWRTISDWSVGNWASWVTSNGDYWLHCEVRDAYTYKSLGTKTIAFHYQVNNPVEPEFVEKTIVSGTYAAWQGSSVLLGAVTNNPSGYTIIKIYDYNAKQWVSQFKGPWALWSPHPGIYWTHFEAYSKDGKLQDTKTYAFGV
;
A
#
# COMPACT_ATOMS: atom_id res chain seq x y z
N MET A 1 11.30 63.92 47.52
CA MET A 1 10.97 62.69 48.28
C MET A 1 9.49 62.41 48.07
N SER A 2 9.17 61.17 47.66
CA SER A 2 7.95 60.38 47.95
C SER A 2 6.66 61.14 48.27
N GLY A 3 5.51 60.94 47.62
CA GLY A 3 5.00 59.89 46.75
C GLY A 3 3.48 60.08 46.71
N GLY A 4 2.89 60.21 45.52
CA GLY A 4 1.45 60.45 45.31
C GLY A 4 0.70 59.13 45.10
N ILE A 5 -0.27 58.79 45.96
CA ILE A 5 -1.74 58.96 45.79
C ILE A 5 -2.30 57.96 44.75
N LEU A 6 -2.95 56.87 45.19
CA LEU A 6 -4.40 56.70 45.43
C LEU A 6 -5.24 56.94 44.15
N GLY A 7 -6.19 56.12 43.69
CA GLY A 7 -6.83 54.89 44.15
C GLY A 7 -8.01 54.56 43.21
N GLN A 8 -8.41 53.28 43.20
CA GLN A 8 -9.73 52.69 42.84
C GLN A 8 -10.54 53.22 41.64
N PHE A 9 -10.89 52.34 40.68
CA PHE A 9 -12.25 51.80 40.51
C PHE A 9 -12.32 50.68 39.44
N ILE A 10 -13.26 49.77 39.65
CA ILE A 10 -13.64 48.54 38.95
C ILE A 10 -14.15 48.79 37.52
N VAL A 11 -13.82 47.92 36.54
CA VAL A 11 -14.76 47.38 35.52
C VAL A 11 -14.21 46.05 34.95
N ARG A 12 -15.02 44.98 35.05
CA ARG A 12 -14.95 43.78 34.19
C ARG A 12 -15.51 44.15 32.82
N VAL A 13 -14.75 43.94 31.74
CA VAL A 13 -15.28 43.68 30.40
C VAL A 13 -14.51 42.53 29.77
N ILE A 14 -15.30 41.54 29.35
CA ILE A 14 -14.96 40.37 28.57
C ILE A 14 -14.67 40.80 27.12
N ALA A 15 -13.54 40.37 26.55
CA ALA A 15 -13.32 40.35 25.10
C ALA A 15 -12.32 39.25 24.70
N SER A 16 -12.91 38.08 24.42
CA SER A 16 -12.60 37.13 23.33
C SER A 16 -11.23 37.22 22.63
N LEU A 17 -10.40 36.19 22.83
CA LEU A 17 -9.46 35.70 21.80
C LEU A 17 -9.86 34.27 21.45
N VAL A 18 -10.59 34.17 20.33
CA VAL A 18 -10.92 32.93 19.64
C VAL A 18 -9.62 32.36 19.09
N SER A 19 -9.06 31.34 19.75
CA SER A 19 -8.17 30.40 19.08
C SER A 19 -9.04 29.38 18.38
N ILE A 20 -9.14 29.47 17.06
CA ILE A 20 -9.68 28.40 16.22
C ILE A 20 -8.68 27.24 16.29
N ALA A 21 -8.82 26.41 17.33
CA ALA A 21 -8.38 25.04 17.25
C ALA A 21 -9.40 24.33 16.36
N THR A 22 -9.00 23.95 15.15
CA THR A 22 -9.78 23.04 14.31
C THR A 22 -9.83 21.70 15.03
N ALA A 23 -10.81 21.54 15.91
CA ALA A 23 -11.17 20.27 16.50
C ALA A 23 -11.61 19.36 15.35
N LEU A 24 -10.85 18.29 15.14
CA LEU A 24 -11.34 17.12 14.44
C LEU A 24 -12.55 16.63 15.26
N VAL A 25 -13.76 16.78 14.72
CA VAL A 25 -14.96 16.19 15.29
C VAL A 25 -14.80 14.67 15.19
N VAL A 26 -14.29 14.07 16.26
CA VAL A 26 -14.49 12.65 16.52
C VAL A 26 -15.95 12.53 16.90
N ASN A 27 -16.75 11.98 15.98
CA ASN A 27 -18.11 11.57 16.31
C ASN A 27 -17.97 10.38 17.27
N SER A 28 -17.98 10.66 18.57
CA SER A 28 -18.02 9.63 19.61
C SER A 28 -19.38 8.94 19.53
N ALA A 29 -19.41 7.73 18.99
CA ALA A 29 -20.50 6.79 19.30
C ALA A 29 -20.51 6.57 20.83
N PRO A 30 -21.67 6.51 21.48
CA PRO A 30 -21.74 6.37 22.92
C PRO A 30 -21.10 5.04 23.35
N ALA A 31 -20.23 5.11 24.36
CA ALA A 31 -19.70 3.94 25.05
C ALA A 31 -20.88 3.17 25.67
N PHE A 32 -21.18 1.98 25.15
CA PHE A 32 -22.07 1.04 25.80
C PHE A 32 -21.34 0.48 27.02
N LYS A 33 -21.76 0.94 28.20
CA LYS A 33 -21.30 0.48 29.50
C LYS A 33 -21.90 -0.92 29.74
N VAL A 34 -21.12 -1.99 29.51
CA VAL A 34 -21.47 -3.33 29.97
C VAL A 34 -21.11 -3.44 31.45
N GLU A 35 -22.03 -2.99 32.31
CA GLU A 35 -22.11 -3.54 33.65
C GLU A 35 -22.81 -4.88 33.55
N ASN A 36 -22.06 -5.97 33.75
CA ASN A 36 -22.54 -7.15 34.46
C ASN A 36 -21.37 -8.14 34.66
N ARG A 37 -20.77 -8.09 35.86
CA ARG A 37 -20.08 -9.23 36.47
C ARG A 37 -21.10 -10.34 36.66
N TRP A 38 -20.94 -11.48 36.00
CA TRP A 38 -21.64 -12.70 36.42
C TRP A 38 -20.63 -13.78 36.77
N ASP A 39 -20.67 -14.06 38.07
CA ASP A 39 -19.91 -15.03 38.84
C ASP A 39 -20.37 -16.44 38.47
N PHE A 40 -19.43 -17.39 38.34
CA PHE A 40 -19.75 -18.79 38.14
C PHE A 40 -20.15 -19.42 39.48
N LYS A 41 -21.42 -19.82 39.62
CA LYS A 41 -21.84 -20.94 40.49
C LYS A 41 -23.31 -21.33 40.26
N ASN A 42 -23.52 -22.62 39.95
CA ASN A 42 -24.66 -23.50 40.24
C ASN A 42 -26.07 -22.89 40.39
N VAL A 43 -27.06 -23.42 39.64
CA VAL A 43 -28.10 -24.34 40.17
C VAL A 43 -29.00 -24.80 39.01
N ALA A 44 -29.36 -26.08 39.09
CA ALA A 44 -30.16 -26.84 38.16
C ALA A 44 -31.66 -26.51 38.14
N SER A 45 -32.29 -27.01 37.07
CA SER A 45 -33.66 -27.56 37.02
C SER A 45 -34.85 -26.64 36.69
N LYS A 46 -35.51 -27.03 35.59
CA LYS A 46 -36.95 -27.36 35.40
C LYS A 46 -37.63 -26.65 34.21
N VAL A 47 -37.98 -27.48 33.20
CA VAL A 47 -39.32 -27.70 32.60
C VAL A 47 -39.99 -26.50 31.92
N ALA A 48 -40.67 -26.55 30.77
CA ALA A 48 -40.83 -27.45 29.62
C ALA A 48 -41.80 -26.69 28.67
N ASN A 49 -41.74 -27.02 27.36
CA ASN A 49 -42.80 -26.90 26.33
C ASN A 49 -43.45 -25.52 26.06
N ILE A 50 -43.42 -25.11 24.78
CA ILE A 50 -44.58 -25.06 23.87
C ILE A 50 -44.04 -24.84 22.44
N ALA A 51 -44.43 -25.73 21.54
CA ALA A 51 -44.43 -25.52 20.10
C ALA A 51 -45.81 -25.02 19.69
N ASP A 52 -45.92 -24.04 18.79
CA ASP A 52 -46.71 -24.17 17.56
C ASP A 52 -46.62 -22.94 16.64
N SER A 53 -46.34 -23.25 15.37
CA SER A 53 -46.98 -22.77 14.13
C SER A 53 -47.36 -21.29 13.92
N ALA A 54 -46.83 -20.69 12.85
CA ALA A 54 -47.60 -19.90 11.88
C ALA A 54 -46.84 -19.76 10.55
N ASP A 55 -47.38 -20.42 9.53
CA ASP A 55 -47.14 -20.18 8.11
C ASP A 55 -47.60 -18.79 7.68
N GLY A 56 -46.98 -18.28 6.61
CA GLY A 56 -47.39 -17.05 5.94
C GLY A 56 -46.66 -16.89 4.61
N GLU A 57 -47.20 -17.53 3.58
CA GLU A 57 -46.78 -17.45 2.17
C GLU A 57 -46.69 -16.01 1.64
N ASN A 58 -45.72 -15.78 0.75
CA ASN A 58 -45.91 -14.86 -0.37
C ASN A 58 -45.03 -15.32 -1.55
N SER A 59 -45.68 -15.97 -2.50
CA SER A 59 -45.19 -16.28 -3.85
C SER A 59 -45.43 -15.08 -4.78
N ALA A 60 -44.42 -14.69 -5.55
CA ALA A 60 -44.64 -14.02 -6.85
C ALA A 60 -43.40 -14.15 -7.77
N GLU A 61 -43.54 -15.07 -8.73
CA GLU A 61 -43.13 -14.97 -10.14
C GLU A 61 -41.73 -14.46 -10.51
N LEU A 62 -40.88 -15.43 -10.86
CA LEU A 62 -39.77 -15.30 -11.79
C LEU A 62 -40.28 -14.96 -13.19
N SER A 63 -39.96 -13.76 -13.68
CA SER A 63 -39.93 -13.48 -15.11
C SER A 63 -38.47 -13.56 -15.60
N ASP A 64 -38.24 -14.57 -16.42
CA ASP A 64 -37.07 -14.76 -17.27
C ASP A 64 -37.14 -13.79 -18.45
N ASN A 65 -36.16 -12.88 -18.57
CA ASN A 65 -35.72 -12.33 -19.86
C ASN A 65 -34.46 -11.44 -19.73
N GLY A 66 -33.35 -11.94 -20.28
CA GLY A 66 -32.18 -11.16 -20.74
C GLY A 66 -31.24 -10.67 -19.63
N THR A 67 -29.94 -10.98 -19.60
CA THR A 67 -28.97 -11.08 -20.70
C THR A 67 -27.69 -11.73 -20.16
N ASN A 68 -27.07 -12.57 -20.98
CA ASN A 68 -25.69 -13.05 -20.80
C ASN A 68 -24.72 -11.87 -20.57
N THR A 69 -23.81 -12.00 -19.60
CA THR A 69 -22.37 -11.62 -19.62
C THR A 69 -21.79 -11.47 -18.20
N VAL A 70 -21.61 -12.59 -17.48
CA VAL A 70 -20.71 -12.65 -16.29
C VAL A 70 -19.98 -14.00 -16.21
N GLU A 71 -20.59 -15.09 -16.71
CA GLU A 71 -20.00 -16.44 -16.61
C GLU A 71 -18.93 -16.76 -17.67
N GLU A 72 -18.91 -16.09 -18.83
CA GLU A 72 -17.94 -16.41 -19.89
C GLU A 72 -16.51 -15.93 -19.60
N ASP A 73 -16.33 -14.89 -18.76
CA ASP A 73 -15.02 -14.30 -18.47
C ASP A 73 -14.19 -15.07 -17.44
N GLN A 74 -14.78 -16.02 -16.69
CA GLN A 74 -14.01 -16.87 -15.76
C GLN A 74 -13.15 -17.93 -16.47
N LEU A 75 -13.49 -18.26 -17.72
CA LEU A 75 -12.82 -19.33 -18.49
C LEU A 75 -11.62 -18.80 -19.31
N ASN A 76 -11.57 -17.51 -19.59
CA ASN A 76 -10.53 -16.91 -20.42
C ASN A 76 -9.14 -16.93 -19.78
N ALA A 77 -9.01 -17.10 -18.46
CA ALA A 77 -7.74 -17.21 -17.73
C ALA A 77 -6.98 -18.53 -17.97
N PHE A 78 -7.63 -19.55 -18.56
CA PHE A 78 -7.07 -20.89 -18.73
C PHE A 78 -6.55 -21.20 -20.14
N SER A 79 -6.89 -20.40 -21.15
CA SER A 79 -6.70 -20.78 -22.57
C SER A 79 -5.49 -20.14 -23.28
N ASN A 80 -4.84 -19.12 -22.70
CA ASN A 80 -3.70 -18.47 -23.38
C ASN A 80 -2.36 -19.01 -22.85
N GLY A 81 -1.81 -19.98 -23.59
CA GLY A 81 -0.45 -20.43 -23.43
C GLY A 81 0.57 -19.43 -23.99
N ASP A 82 1.67 -19.26 -23.28
CA ASP A 82 2.97 -19.14 -23.93
C ASP A 82 4.07 -19.77 -23.05
N SER A 83 5.02 -20.35 -23.76
CA SER A 83 5.87 -21.46 -23.39
C SER A 83 6.98 -21.15 -22.37
N ARG A 84 6.94 -21.84 -21.22
CA ARG A 84 7.98 -22.70 -20.61
C ARG A 84 7.71 -22.80 -19.10
N ASN A 85 7.24 -23.99 -18.68
CA ASN A 85 6.65 -24.36 -17.39
C ASN A 85 5.20 -23.90 -17.16
N ASP A 86 4.30 -24.36 -18.03
CA ASP A 86 2.86 -24.34 -17.76
C ASP A 86 2.42 -25.66 -17.12
N SER A 87 1.89 -25.57 -15.91
CA SER A 87 1.03 -26.59 -15.32
C SER A 87 -0.27 -26.71 -16.12
N LYS A 88 -0.22 -27.29 -17.34
CA LYS A 88 -1.40 -27.51 -18.19
C LYS A 88 -2.50 -28.20 -17.41
N LEU A 89 -3.73 -27.71 -17.55
CA LEU A 89 -4.91 -28.37 -17.00
C LEU A 89 -4.94 -29.84 -17.45
N PRO A 90 -5.38 -30.76 -16.58
CA PRO A 90 -5.32 -32.18 -16.89
C PRO A 90 -6.25 -32.50 -18.07
N LYS A 91 -5.74 -33.26 -19.06
CA LYS A 91 -6.53 -33.67 -20.25
C LYS A 91 -7.76 -34.51 -19.93
N LYS A 92 -7.84 -35.09 -18.74
CA LYS A 92 -8.96 -35.87 -18.21
C LYS A 92 -9.03 -35.69 -16.69
N VAL A 93 -10.24 -35.71 -16.16
CA VAL A 93 -10.53 -35.69 -14.71
C VAL A 93 -11.16 -37.03 -14.33
N ALA A 94 -10.77 -37.59 -13.18
CA ALA A 94 -11.34 -38.82 -12.67
C ALA A 94 -12.88 -38.74 -12.54
N SER A 95 -13.57 -39.85 -12.83
CA SER A 95 -15.03 -39.92 -12.82
C SER A 95 -15.63 -39.82 -11.41
N SER A 96 -14.82 -40.04 -10.36
CA SER A 96 -15.23 -39.95 -8.95
C SER A 96 -15.60 -38.54 -8.50
N PHE A 97 -15.23 -37.51 -9.26
CA PHE A 97 -15.56 -36.12 -8.93
C PHE A 97 -16.97 -35.75 -9.40
N THR A 98 -17.68 -34.99 -8.56
CA THR A 98 -18.92 -34.30 -8.90
C THR A 98 -18.63 -32.99 -9.63
N ASN A 99 -19.60 -32.45 -10.36
CA ASN A 99 -19.44 -31.15 -11.01
C ASN A 99 -19.32 -29.98 -10.02
N LYS A 100 -19.67 -30.19 -8.75
CA LYS A 100 -19.59 -29.17 -7.69
C LYS A 100 -18.26 -29.20 -6.93
N ASP A 101 -17.45 -30.25 -7.12
CA ASP A 101 -16.13 -30.34 -6.51
C ASP A 101 -15.24 -29.21 -7.02
N GLU A 102 -14.31 -28.77 -6.19
CA GLU A 102 -13.55 -27.55 -6.42
C GLU A 102 -12.11 -27.87 -6.80
N VAL A 103 -11.70 -27.45 -7.98
CA VAL A 103 -10.31 -27.52 -8.42
C VAL A 103 -9.52 -26.50 -7.62
N VAL A 104 -8.38 -26.91 -7.05
CA VAL A 104 -7.51 -26.03 -6.23
C VAL A 104 -6.07 -25.98 -6.72
N SER A 105 -5.75 -26.77 -7.75
CA SER A 105 -4.48 -26.72 -8.50
C SER A 105 -4.63 -27.51 -9.80
N SER A 106 -3.61 -27.50 -10.65
CA SER A 106 -3.52 -28.36 -11.84
C SER A 106 -3.56 -29.87 -11.53
N LYS A 107 -3.30 -30.28 -10.28
CA LYS A 107 -3.19 -31.68 -9.87
C LYS A 107 -4.28 -32.15 -8.91
N TYR A 108 -4.94 -31.23 -8.20
CA TYR A 108 -5.78 -31.56 -7.06
C TYR A 108 -7.11 -30.81 -7.08
N ALA A 109 -8.14 -31.48 -6.56
CA ALA A 109 -9.44 -30.89 -6.26
C ALA A 109 -9.87 -31.28 -4.84
N ILE A 110 -10.68 -30.43 -4.22
CA ILE A 110 -11.36 -30.67 -2.95
C ILE A 110 -12.75 -31.22 -3.27
N ALA A 111 -13.02 -32.43 -2.81
CA ALA A 111 -14.34 -33.03 -2.93
C ALA A 111 -15.34 -32.37 -1.95
N TYR A 112 -16.64 -32.53 -2.20
CA TYR A 112 -17.70 -31.97 -1.33
C TYR A 112 -17.53 -32.30 0.17
N ASN A 113 -16.94 -33.45 0.51
CA ASN A 113 -16.65 -33.85 1.89
C ASN A 113 -15.37 -33.22 2.49
N GLY A 114 -14.71 -32.30 1.78
CA GLY A 114 -13.49 -31.61 2.21
C GLY A 114 -12.19 -32.36 1.91
N GLU A 115 -12.24 -33.57 1.35
CA GLU A 115 -11.03 -34.36 1.05
C GLU A 115 -10.28 -33.82 -0.17
N LEU A 116 -8.96 -33.65 -0.03
CA LEU A 116 -8.08 -33.39 -1.16
C LEU A 116 -7.90 -34.67 -1.98
N LYS A 117 -8.20 -34.62 -3.28
CA LYS A 117 -8.08 -35.76 -4.20
C LYS A 117 -7.27 -35.39 -5.43
N SER A 118 -6.53 -36.37 -5.96
CA SER A 118 -5.84 -36.20 -7.24
C SER A 118 -6.86 -36.10 -8.37
N LEU A 119 -6.79 -35.05 -9.19
CA LEU A 119 -7.62 -34.90 -10.40
C LEU A 119 -7.41 -36.06 -11.38
N LYS A 120 -6.20 -36.62 -11.42
CA LYS A 120 -5.82 -37.69 -12.34
C LYS A 120 -6.37 -39.05 -11.91
N THR A 121 -6.23 -39.40 -10.63
CA THR A 121 -6.54 -40.76 -10.14
C THR A 121 -7.83 -40.86 -9.33
N GLY A 122 -8.36 -39.73 -8.84
CA GLY A 122 -9.51 -39.70 -7.92
C GLY A 122 -9.18 -40.17 -6.49
N GLN A 123 -7.94 -40.57 -6.22
CA GLN A 123 -7.52 -41.04 -4.91
C GLN A 123 -7.33 -39.88 -3.93
N THR A 124 -7.70 -40.13 -2.67
CA THR A 124 -7.48 -39.20 -1.55
C THR A 124 -5.99 -39.01 -1.30
N VAL A 125 -5.60 -37.75 -1.15
CA VAL A 125 -4.24 -37.32 -0.85
C VAL A 125 -4.14 -37.11 0.66
N THR A 126 -3.19 -37.78 1.30
CA THR A 126 -3.00 -37.76 2.76
C THR A 126 -1.64 -37.19 3.19
N ASP A 127 -0.82 -36.72 2.23
CA ASP A 127 0.46 -36.08 2.53
C ASP A 127 0.23 -34.86 3.44
N SER A 128 0.72 -34.93 4.67
CA SER A 128 0.52 -33.91 5.69
C SER A 128 1.12 -32.55 5.30
N LYS A 129 2.05 -32.49 4.35
CA LYS A 129 2.53 -31.22 3.78
C LYS A 129 1.49 -30.53 2.91
N LEU A 130 0.59 -31.30 2.31
CA LEU A 130 -0.46 -30.80 1.43
C LEU A 130 -1.78 -30.59 2.18
N VAL A 131 -2.11 -31.45 3.14
CA VAL A 131 -3.41 -31.40 3.84
C VAL A 131 -3.33 -30.95 5.30
N GLY A 132 -2.13 -30.80 5.85
CA GLY A 132 -1.92 -30.51 7.27
C GLY A 132 -2.10 -31.75 8.15
N THR A 133 -2.07 -31.52 9.46
CA THR A 133 -2.54 -32.48 10.47
C THR A 133 -3.80 -31.94 11.14
N LYS A 134 -4.31 -32.55 12.20
CA LYS A 134 -5.40 -31.95 12.98
C LYS A 134 -4.97 -30.68 13.74
N ASP A 135 -3.69 -30.62 14.10
CA ASP A 135 -3.18 -29.60 15.02
C ASP A 135 -2.19 -28.62 14.36
N LYS A 136 -1.86 -28.84 13.08
CA LYS A 136 -0.92 -27.99 12.33
C LYS A 136 -1.31 -27.75 10.87
N GLN A 137 -1.44 -26.48 10.52
CA GLN A 137 -1.84 -26.03 9.19
C GLN A 137 -0.75 -26.39 8.15
N PRO A 138 -1.13 -26.78 6.92
CA PRO A 138 -0.19 -26.86 5.82
C PRO A 138 0.17 -25.47 5.31
N ASP A 139 1.23 -25.36 4.52
CA ASP A 139 1.43 -24.15 3.71
C ASP A 139 0.31 -24.07 2.65
N PRO A 140 -0.40 -22.93 2.54
CA PRO A 140 -1.52 -22.76 1.60
C PRO A 140 -1.15 -22.98 0.13
N LEU A 141 0.10 -22.72 -0.25
CA LEU A 141 0.58 -22.80 -1.62
C LEU A 141 1.27 -24.13 -1.94
N ALA A 142 1.36 -25.06 -0.98
CA ALA A 142 2.03 -26.34 -1.20
C ALA A 142 1.32 -27.19 -2.28
N LYS A 143 -0.01 -27.13 -2.32
CA LYS A 143 -0.85 -27.87 -3.29
C LYS A 143 -0.62 -27.41 -4.73
N SER A 144 -0.20 -26.15 -4.93
CA SER A 144 0.01 -25.53 -6.24
C SER A 144 1.48 -25.29 -6.57
N ASN A 145 2.41 -25.70 -5.69
CA ASN A 145 3.83 -25.42 -5.84
C ASN A 145 4.12 -23.91 -6.02
N GLY A 146 3.42 -23.07 -5.25
CA GLY A 146 3.62 -21.62 -5.26
C GLY A 146 2.76 -20.84 -6.24
N GLU A 147 2.00 -21.51 -7.12
CA GLU A 147 1.10 -20.82 -8.04
C GLU A 147 -0.19 -20.41 -7.32
N ARG A 148 -0.59 -19.14 -7.37
CA ARG A 148 -1.93 -18.76 -6.90
C ARG A 148 -3.00 -19.32 -7.84
N PHE A 149 -3.99 -19.98 -7.26
CA PHE A 149 -5.06 -20.64 -8.01
C PHE A 149 -6.41 -20.09 -7.55
N THR A 150 -7.13 -19.40 -8.44
CA THR A 150 -8.53 -19.05 -8.19
C THR A 150 -9.37 -20.31 -8.35
N PRO A 151 -10.07 -20.78 -7.29
CA PRO A 151 -10.82 -22.02 -7.38
C PRO A 151 -11.90 -21.99 -8.46
N ILE A 152 -12.02 -23.08 -9.23
CA ILE A 152 -13.10 -23.30 -10.22
C ILE A 152 -13.80 -24.62 -9.96
N THR A 153 -14.99 -24.81 -10.50
CA THR A 153 -15.68 -26.10 -10.37
C THR A 153 -15.09 -27.15 -11.32
N VAL A 154 -15.13 -28.43 -10.91
CA VAL A 154 -14.80 -29.56 -11.80
C VAL A 154 -15.75 -29.59 -13.00
N GLY A 155 -16.99 -29.14 -12.84
CA GLY A 155 -17.95 -28.99 -13.94
C GLY A 155 -17.43 -28.06 -15.03
N ASP A 156 -16.91 -26.89 -14.65
CA ASP A 156 -16.38 -25.91 -15.59
C ASP A 156 -15.06 -26.38 -16.21
N LEU A 157 -14.20 -27.06 -15.44
CA LEU A 157 -13.00 -27.72 -15.97
C LEU A 157 -13.36 -28.77 -17.03
N ARG A 158 -14.40 -29.58 -16.81
CA ARG A 158 -14.87 -30.58 -17.78
C ARG A 158 -15.38 -29.93 -19.07
N LYS A 159 -16.11 -28.80 -18.97
CA LYS A 159 -16.54 -28.03 -20.14
C LYS A 159 -15.34 -27.55 -20.95
N GLU A 160 -14.30 -27.06 -20.29
CA GLU A 160 -13.09 -26.56 -20.97
C GLU A 160 -12.28 -27.67 -21.65
N ILE A 161 -12.05 -28.79 -20.96
CA ILE A 161 -11.42 -29.99 -21.55
C ILE A 161 -12.18 -30.46 -22.79
N LYS A 162 -13.51 -30.40 -22.78
CA LYS A 162 -14.33 -30.77 -23.95
C LYS A 162 -14.12 -29.79 -25.10
N ARG A 163 -14.02 -28.48 -24.84
CA ARG A 163 -13.73 -27.47 -25.87
C ARG A 163 -12.37 -27.69 -26.52
N GLU A 164 -11.32 -27.89 -25.74
CA GLU A 164 -9.96 -28.15 -26.25
C GLU A 164 -9.85 -29.45 -27.06
N ASN A 165 -10.54 -30.52 -26.63
CA ASN A 165 -10.57 -31.78 -27.37
C ASN A 165 -11.41 -31.71 -28.66
N SER A 166 -12.34 -30.76 -28.74
CA SER A 166 -13.16 -30.52 -29.93
C SER A 166 -12.46 -29.60 -30.95
N SER A 167 -11.57 -28.72 -30.50
CA SER A 167 -10.76 -27.87 -31.37
C SER A 167 -9.56 -28.61 -31.98
N SER A 168 -9.12 -29.71 -31.36
CA SER A 168 -8.03 -30.58 -31.85
C SER A 168 -8.46 -31.68 -32.83
N THR A 169 -9.77 -31.89 -33.05
CA THR A 169 -10.30 -32.88 -34.01
C THR A 169 -10.60 -32.33 -35.42
N ASN A 170 -10.43 -31.03 -35.67
CA ASN A 170 -10.65 -30.41 -37.00
C ASN A 170 -9.39 -30.15 -37.82
N ALA A 171 -8.26 -30.77 -37.45
CA ALA A 171 -7.00 -30.68 -38.19
C ALA A 171 -6.55 -32.07 -38.68
N ASP A 172 -7.44 -32.84 -39.30
CA ASP A 172 -7.09 -33.92 -40.24
C ASP A 172 -8.35 -34.51 -40.88
N SER A 173 -8.73 -34.01 -42.07
CA SER A 173 -9.42 -34.81 -43.09
C SER A 173 -9.45 -34.07 -44.42
N SER A 174 -8.32 -34.11 -45.14
CA SER A 174 -8.30 -33.90 -46.58
C SER A 174 -8.55 -35.24 -47.29
N THR A 175 -9.78 -35.47 -47.76
CA THR A 175 -9.99 -36.36 -48.94
C THR A 175 -11.29 -36.02 -49.66
N THR A 176 -11.09 -35.48 -50.86
CA THR A 176 -11.88 -35.56 -52.11
C THR A 176 -13.16 -36.44 -52.10
N ASN A 177 -14.29 -35.86 -52.56
CA ASN A 177 -15.01 -36.33 -53.76
C ASN A 177 -16.13 -35.38 -54.21
N ASN A 178 -16.34 -35.38 -55.52
CA ASN A 178 -17.03 -34.40 -56.38
C ASN A 178 -18.53 -34.73 -56.66
N THR A 179 -19.38 -33.68 -56.59
CA THR A 179 -20.63 -33.35 -57.36
C THR A 179 -21.87 -34.30 -57.39
N PRO A 180 -23.10 -33.86 -57.83
CA PRO A 180 -23.69 -32.51 -58.01
C PRO A 180 -25.18 -32.29 -57.56
N ILE A 181 -25.53 -31.03 -57.22
CA ILE A 181 -26.70 -30.19 -57.60
C ILE A 181 -28.17 -30.66 -57.35
N SER A 182 -28.94 -29.87 -56.56
CA SER A 182 -30.20 -29.19 -56.98
C SER A 182 -30.65 -28.15 -55.92
N SER A 183 -30.37 -26.86 -56.09
CA SER A 183 -31.28 -25.81 -56.61
C SER A 183 -32.54 -25.50 -55.77
N LYS A 184 -32.53 -24.38 -55.03
CA LYS A 184 -33.47 -23.25 -55.21
C LYS A 184 -33.13 -22.03 -54.32
N LYS A 185 -32.89 -20.90 -55.03
CA LYS A 185 -33.06 -19.45 -54.76
C LYS A 185 -32.94 -18.94 -53.30
N ARG A 186 -31.95 -18.09 -52.93
CA ARG A 186 -31.57 -16.70 -53.39
C ARG A 186 -32.65 -15.68 -52.93
N VAL A 187 -32.37 -14.63 -52.14
CA VAL A 187 -31.54 -13.41 -52.38
C VAL A 187 -31.41 -12.65 -51.03
N GLU A 188 -30.21 -12.44 -50.48
CA GLU A 188 -29.40 -11.17 -50.34
C GLU A 188 -29.99 -10.07 -49.42
N ASN A 189 -29.25 -9.32 -48.60
CA ASN A 189 -27.90 -8.72 -48.74
C ASN A 189 -27.25 -8.50 -47.35
N LYS A 190 -26.01 -8.96 -47.10
CA LYS A 190 -24.69 -8.28 -47.26
C LYS A 190 -24.37 -7.14 -46.27
N ARG A 191 -23.33 -7.35 -45.44
CA ARG A 191 -21.99 -6.78 -45.71
C ARG A 191 -20.88 -7.51 -44.94
N SER A 192 -19.85 -7.91 -45.70
CA SER A 192 -18.66 -8.63 -45.27
C SER A 192 -17.54 -7.68 -44.83
N LEU A 193 -16.79 -8.08 -43.80
CA LEU A 193 -15.44 -7.60 -43.51
C LEU A 193 -14.45 -8.27 -44.49
N ARG A 194 -13.79 -7.47 -45.33
CA ARG A 194 -12.62 -7.89 -46.12
C ARG A 194 -11.34 -7.62 -45.33
N LYS A 195 -10.50 -8.64 -45.24
CA LYS A 195 -9.05 -8.55 -44.95
C LYS A 195 -8.33 -7.85 -46.11
N ASN A 196 -7.31 -7.07 -45.79
CA ASN A 196 -6.03 -6.88 -46.51
C ASN A 196 -5.10 -6.15 -45.52
N LYS A 197 -4.05 -6.76 -44.98
CA LYS A 197 -2.71 -6.99 -45.56
C LYS A 197 -2.11 -5.72 -46.18
N VAL A 198 -1.22 -5.05 -45.43
CA VAL A 198 -0.22 -4.13 -45.98
C VAL A 198 1.14 -4.45 -45.36
N VAL A 199 2.13 -4.44 -46.24
CA VAL A 199 3.51 -4.92 -46.14
C VAL A 199 4.45 -3.73 -45.95
N LEU A 200 5.54 -3.92 -45.19
CA LEU A 200 6.68 -3.00 -45.08
C LEU A 200 7.44 -2.90 -46.41
N ILE A 201 7.73 -1.68 -46.87
CA ILE A 201 8.70 -1.40 -47.95
C ILE A 201 9.65 -0.29 -47.50
N SER A 202 10.95 -0.57 -47.62
CA SER A 202 12.08 0.37 -47.58
C SER A 202 12.48 0.74 -49.01
N SER A 203 12.88 1.99 -49.29
CA SER A 203 13.93 2.33 -50.28
C SER A 203 14.22 3.84 -50.39
N ASN A 204 15.49 4.13 -50.67
CA ASN A 204 16.12 5.42 -51.01
C ASN A 204 15.66 5.99 -52.38
N GLN A 205 15.66 7.32 -52.56
CA GLN A 205 16.58 8.13 -53.39
C GLN A 205 16.03 9.54 -53.80
N LYS A 206 16.97 10.52 -53.84
CA LYS A 206 17.19 11.77 -54.63
C LYS A 206 16.17 12.18 -55.72
N ASN A 207 15.96 13.45 -56.16
CA ASN A 207 16.75 14.71 -56.37
C ASN A 207 15.71 15.82 -56.82
N PRO A 208 16.03 17.04 -57.37
CA PRO A 208 17.13 18.02 -57.21
C PRO A 208 16.69 19.52 -57.09
N GLU A 209 17.69 20.40 -56.79
CA GLU A 209 18.00 21.79 -57.26
C GLU A 209 16.89 22.89 -57.35
N GLU A 210 17.08 24.16 -56.94
CA GLU A 210 18.08 25.14 -57.44
C GLU A 210 18.37 26.36 -56.50
N THR A 211 19.67 26.76 -56.48
CA THR A 211 20.30 28.12 -56.48
C THR A 211 20.09 29.12 -55.31
N ASP A 212 21.13 29.38 -54.50
CA ASP A 212 22.17 30.47 -54.56
C ASP A 212 21.72 31.83 -53.95
N SER A 213 22.38 32.50 -53.00
CA SER A 213 23.79 32.93 -52.99
C SER A 213 24.23 33.68 -51.70
N ASN A 214 25.54 33.58 -51.41
CA ASN A 214 26.52 34.55 -50.85
C ASN A 214 26.55 35.12 -49.40
N GLU A 215 27.61 34.68 -48.71
CA GLU A 215 28.62 35.29 -47.80
C GLU A 215 28.50 36.69 -47.12
N LYS A 216 28.96 36.65 -45.85
CA LYS A 216 29.75 37.62 -45.03
C LYS A 216 29.11 38.91 -44.49
N SER A 217 29.11 39.04 -43.15
CA SER A 217 30.02 39.96 -42.42
C SER A 217 29.73 39.99 -40.91
N GLN A 218 30.78 40.28 -40.15
CA GLN A 218 30.88 40.36 -38.69
C GLN A 218 30.05 41.48 -38.03
N GLU A 219 29.51 41.15 -36.85
CA GLU A 219 29.66 41.87 -35.57
C GLU A 219 29.41 43.40 -35.54
N SER A 220 28.27 43.80 -34.96
CA SER A 220 28.18 44.91 -34.00
C SER A 220 26.78 44.98 -33.36
N GLN A 221 26.76 44.86 -32.03
CA GLN A 221 25.90 45.57 -31.05
C GLN A 221 24.37 45.51 -31.22
N ALA A 222 23.50 45.43 -30.23
CA ALA A 222 23.49 45.14 -28.80
C ALA A 222 21.99 45.20 -28.44
N LEU A 223 21.57 44.47 -27.39
CA LEU A 223 20.30 44.68 -26.67
C LEU A 223 18.99 44.48 -27.46
N GLU A 224 18.37 43.29 -27.34
CA GLU A 224 17.12 43.09 -26.58
C GLU A 224 16.56 41.67 -26.81
N SER A 225 15.96 41.11 -25.75
CA SER A 225 15.21 39.84 -25.69
C SER A 225 15.99 38.51 -25.69
N ARG A 226 16.54 38.15 -24.52
CA ARG A 226 16.90 36.77 -24.17
C ARG A 226 15.70 36.05 -23.56
N THR A 227 15.12 35.07 -24.26
CA THR A 227 14.29 34.04 -23.60
C THR A 227 14.41 32.67 -24.29
N SER A 228 14.91 31.71 -23.52
CA SER A 228 14.61 30.27 -23.51
C SER A 228 14.74 29.44 -24.80
N THR A 229 15.70 28.51 -24.83
CA THR A 229 15.44 27.17 -25.38
C THR A 229 16.09 26.09 -24.50
N TYR A 230 15.24 25.14 -24.13
CA TYR A 230 15.44 24.07 -23.17
C TYR A 230 16.42 23.00 -23.68
N THR A 231 17.36 22.62 -22.82
CA THR A 231 18.12 21.38 -22.94
C THR A 231 17.18 20.18 -22.79
N THR A 232 17.26 19.27 -23.76
CA THR A 232 16.43 18.07 -23.91
C THR A 232 16.64 17.12 -22.73
N TYR A 233 15.61 16.93 -21.90
CA TYR A 233 15.59 15.86 -20.89
C TYR A 233 15.52 14.50 -21.60
N GLY A 234 16.46 13.62 -21.29
CA GLY A 234 16.49 12.25 -21.79
C GLY A 234 15.18 11.52 -21.50
N SER A 235 14.68 10.80 -22.50
CA SER A 235 13.52 9.92 -22.34
C SER A 235 13.82 8.84 -21.30
N VAL A 236 13.27 8.97 -20.10
CA VAL A 236 13.26 7.91 -19.09
C VAL A 236 12.49 6.73 -19.70
N ARG A 237 13.18 5.62 -20.01
CA ARG A 237 12.51 4.35 -20.30
C ARG A 237 11.77 3.93 -19.02
N LYS A 238 10.45 4.11 -18.98
CA LYS A 238 9.57 3.45 -18.01
C LYS A 238 9.66 1.94 -18.26
N ILE A 239 10.50 1.24 -17.51
CA ILE A 239 10.50 -0.23 -17.51
C ILE A 239 9.23 -0.64 -16.75
N SER A 240 8.20 -1.04 -17.50
CA SER A 240 6.94 -1.50 -16.93
C SER A 240 6.96 -3.01 -16.75
N LEU A 241 6.38 -3.50 -15.65
CA LEU A 241 6.21 -4.93 -15.41
C LEU A 241 5.31 -5.59 -16.48
N PRO A 242 5.43 -6.92 -16.73
CA PRO A 242 4.61 -7.64 -17.68
C PRO A 242 3.11 -7.48 -17.40
N THR A 243 2.28 -7.41 -18.45
CA THR A 243 0.81 -7.33 -18.34
C THR A 243 0.17 -8.73 -18.45
N ASN A 244 -1.15 -8.84 -18.22
CA ASN A 244 -1.83 -10.14 -18.15
C ASN A 244 -2.40 -10.68 -19.48
N GLY A 245 -2.16 -10.00 -20.61
CA GLY A 245 -2.69 -10.43 -21.90
C GLY A 245 -4.19 -10.19 -22.12
N PHE A 246 -4.92 -9.61 -21.15
CA PHE A 246 -6.35 -9.26 -21.24
C PHE A 246 -6.57 -7.76 -21.47
N GLY A 247 -5.65 -7.11 -22.19
CA GLY A 247 -5.74 -5.68 -22.54
C GLY A 247 -5.27 -4.70 -21.45
N THR A 248 -4.85 -5.19 -20.27
CA THR A 248 -4.25 -4.34 -19.24
C THR A 248 -2.98 -3.69 -19.75
N ARG A 249 -2.72 -2.45 -19.32
CA ARG A 249 -1.53 -1.71 -19.77
C ARG A 249 -1.05 -0.68 -18.75
N TRP A 250 0.26 -0.51 -18.73
CA TRP A 250 0.92 0.64 -18.11
C TRP A 250 0.88 1.83 -19.06
N GLY A 251 0.78 3.04 -18.50
CA GLY A 251 0.70 4.27 -19.27
C GLY A 251 1.03 5.52 -18.46
N ASP A 252 0.47 6.63 -18.89
CA ASP A 252 0.63 7.94 -18.24
C ASP A 252 -0.73 8.59 -18.04
N TYR A 253 -0.92 9.19 -16.87
CA TYR A 253 -2.06 10.04 -16.55
C TYR A 253 -1.55 11.30 -15.87
N ASN A 254 -1.71 12.45 -16.54
CA ASN A 254 -1.26 13.77 -16.07
C ASN A 254 0.21 13.81 -15.63
N GLY A 255 1.12 13.18 -16.40
CA GLY A 255 2.55 13.15 -16.11
C GLY A 255 2.95 12.16 -15.00
N THR A 256 2.02 11.31 -14.57
CA THR A 256 2.26 10.27 -13.57
C THR A 256 2.08 8.88 -14.18
N GLN A 257 2.86 7.90 -13.73
CA GLN A 257 2.67 6.52 -14.14
C GLN A 257 1.25 6.06 -13.78
N ALA A 258 0.59 5.39 -14.73
CA ALA A 258 -0.78 4.96 -14.59
C ALA A 258 -0.94 3.50 -15.04
N PHE A 259 -1.99 2.86 -14.54
CA PHE A 259 -2.40 1.52 -14.94
C PHE A 259 -3.84 1.54 -15.41
N TYR A 260 -4.09 0.90 -16.54
CA TYR A 260 -5.40 0.82 -17.18
C TYR A 260 -5.88 -0.62 -17.24
N ASP A 261 -7.18 -0.80 -17.05
CA ASP A 261 -7.83 -2.10 -17.22
C ASP A 261 -7.93 -2.49 -18.71
N GLY A 262 -8.40 -3.71 -18.96
CA GLY A 262 -8.59 -4.29 -20.29
C GLY A 262 -9.61 -3.54 -21.16
N ASN A 263 -10.51 -2.77 -20.55
CA ASN A 263 -11.48 -1.92 -21.24
C ASN A 263 -10.89 -0.53 -21.53
N GLY A 264 -9.69 -0.24 -21.04
CA GLY A 264 -9.01 1.04 -21.18
C GLY A 264 -9.43 2.11 -20.18
N SER A 265 -10.15 1.75 -19.12
CA SER A 265 -10.45 2.65 -18.01
C SER A 265 -9.23 2.81 -17.11
N LEU A 266 -9.02 4.02 -16.57
CA LEU A 266 -7.96 4.28 -15.59
C LEU A 266 -8.28 3.53 -14.29
N PHE A 267 -7.46 2.52 -13.97
CA PHE A 267 -7.56 1.81 -12.69
C PHE A 267 -6.86 2.62 -11.59
N ALA A 268 -5.62 3.04 -11.85
CA ALA A 268 -4.84 3.80 -10.89
C ALA A 268 -3.88 4.79 -11.57
N TYR A 269 -3.74 5.98 -10.99
CA TYR A 269 -2.63 6.91 -11.26
C TYR A 269 -1.63 6.91 -10.10
N ASN A 270 -0.45 7.51 -10.28
CA ASN A 270 0.70 7.31 -9.40
C ASN A 270 0.98 5.81 -9.15
N ALA A 271 0.73 5.02 -10.18
CA ALA A 271 0.75 3.57 -10.11
C ALA A 271 2.20 3.05 -10.02
N SER A 272 2.41 2.01 -9.22
CA SER A 272 3.67 1.30 -9.07
C SER A 272 3.47 -0.19 -9.29
N GLY A 273 4.41 -0.82 -9.99
CA GLY A 273 4.48 -2.26 -10.21
C GLY A 273 5.01 -2.98 -8.96
N VAL A 274 4.13 -3.70 -8.27
CA VAL A 274 4.44 -4.37 -7.00
C VAL A 274 4.33 -5.87 -7.20
N ILE A 275 5.35 -6.61 -6.76
CA ILE A 275 5.29 -8.07 -6.72
C ILE A 275 4.87 -8.56 -5.33
N ASP A 276 4.29 -9.74 -5.23
CA ASP A 276 4.20 -10.43 -3.94
C ASP A 276 4.94 -11.76 -3.98
N VAL A 277 5.65 -12.05 -2.89
CA VAL A 277 6.66 -13.12 -2.83
C VAL A 277 6.59 -13.91 -1.55
N SER A 278 6.97 -15.16 -1.64
CA SER A 278 7.02 -16.13 -0.54
C SER A 278 8.23 -17.06 -0.73
N GLU A 279 8.28 -18.15 0.02
CA GLU A 279 9.34 -19.15 -0.16
C GLU A 279 9.38 -19.82 -1.54
N TYR A 280 8.28 -19.73 -2.31
CA TYR A 280 8.18 -20.37 -3.62
C TYR A 280 8.99 -19.65 -4.70
N GLN A 281 9.26 -18.34 -4.53
CA GLN A 281 10.20 -17.60 -5.39
C GLN A 281 11.66 -17.85 -5.01
N LYS A 282 11.90 -18.64 -3.95
CA LYS A 282 13.23 -19.04 -3.47
C LYS A 282 14.14 -17.83 -3.24
N GLU A 283 15.41 -17.96 -3.63
CA GLU A 283 16.39 -16.91 -3.51
C GLU A 283 16.29 -15.91 -4.67
N ILE A 284 15.74 -14.73 -4.38
CA ILE A 284 15.56 -13.65 -5.36
C ILE A 284 16.85 -12.82 -5.48
N ASN A 285 17.27 -12.51 -6.71
CA ASN A 285 18.20 -11.43 -7.02
C ASN A 285 17.44 -10.10 -7.10
N TRP A 286 17.32 -9.43 -5.95
CA TRP A 286 16.53 -8.21 -5.80
C TRP A 286 17.05 -7.01 -6.60
N ALA A 287 18.37 -6.95 -6.86
CA ALA A 287 18.95 -5.90 -7.69
C ALA A 287 18.53 -6.06 -9.16
N ALA A 288 18.54 -7.29 -9.68
CA ALA A 288 18.04 -7.59 -11.02
C ALA A 288 16.53 -7.37 -11.13
N ALA A 289 15.75 -7.77 -10.12
CA ALA A 289 14.31 -7.54 -10.08
C ALA A 289 13.97 -6.04 -10.09
N LYS A 290 14.66 -5.24 -9.27
CA LYS A 290 14.51 -3.77 -9.26
C LYS A 290 14.87 -3.17 -10.63
N ALA A 291 15.97 -3.61 -11.24
CA ALA A 291 16.38 -3.18 -12.57
C ALA A 291 15.37 -3.59 -13.67
N ALA A 292 14.61 -4.66 -13.45
CA ALA A 292 13.54 -5.13 -14.33
C ALA A 292 12.19 -4.41 -14.12
N GLY A 293 12.14 -3.38 -13.27
CA GLY A 293 10.94 -2.55 -13.06
C GLY A 293 10.11 -2.90 -11.84
N VAL A 294 10.61 -3.73 -10.91
CA VAL A 294 9.95 -3.94 -9.61
C VAL A 294 10.09 -2.67 -8.77
N GLU A 295 8.97 -2.04 -8.46
CA GLU A 295 8.89 -0.77 -7.71
C GLU A 295 8.46 -0.97 -6.25
N GLY A 296 7.99 -2.16 -5.89
CA GLY A 296 7.68 -2.53 -4.52
C GLY A 296 7.45 -4.03 -4.34
N ALA A 297 7.33 -4.48 -3.10
CA ALA A 297 7.04 -5.88 -2.78
C ALA A 297 6.07 -6.06 -1.61
N ILE A 298 5.17 -7.06 -1.67
CA ILE A 298 4.44 -7.56 -0.49
C ILE A 298 5.02 -8.92 -0.12
N ILE A 299 5.63 -9.06 1.06
CA ILE A 299 6.39 -10.25 1.45
C ILE A 299 5.54 -11.13 2.38
N ARG A 300 5.41 -12.42 2.09
CA ARG A 300 4.79 -13.37 3.02
C ARG A 300 5.63 -13.45 4.29
N ILE A 301 5.05 -13.13 5.44
CA ILE A 301 5.77 -13.30 6.71
C ILE A 301 5.55 -14.68 7.31
N SER A 302 4.35 -15.24 7.16
CA SER A 302 3.91 -16.54 7.70
C SER A 302 2.54 -16.92 7.11
N TYR A 303 1.94 -18.01 7.61
CA TYR A 303 0.56 -18.43 7.40
C TYR A 303 0.00 -19.06 8.69
N GLY A 304 -1.30 -18.89 8.98
CA GLY A 304 -1.92 -19.31 10.23
C GLY A 304 -1.28 -18.63 11.45
N TRP A 305 -1.13 -19.37 12.54
CA TRP A 305 -0.44 -18.95 13.75
C TRP A 305 0.62 -19.98 14.16
N GLU A 306 1.70 -19.52 14.80
CA GLU A 306 2.77 -20.36 15.36
C GLU A 306 3.55 -21.20 14.32
N ASN A 307 3.40 -20.92 13.02
CA ASN A 307 4.19 -21.56 11.96
C ASN A 307 5.60 -20.97 11.80
N GLY A 308 5.91 -19.89 12.51
CA GLY A 308 7.20 -19.19 12.39
C GLY A 308 7.28 -18.35 11.12
N TYR A 309 8.49 -18.04 10.66
CA TYR A 309 8.66 -17.28 9.43
C TYR A 309 8.47 -18.17 8.20
N ASP A 310 7.85 -17.61 7.16
CA ASP A 310 8.11 -18.05 5.79
C ASP A 310 9.63 -18.10 5.55
N LYS A 311 10.08 -19.16 4.90
CA LYS A 311 11.50 -19.51 4.78
C LYS A 311 12.39 -18.39 4.23
N TYR A 312 11.87 -17.52 3.36
CA TYR A 312 12.64 -16.44 2.76
C TYR A 312 12.25 -15.04 3.27
N ALA A 313 11.27 -14.92 4.16
CA ALA A 313 10.77 -13.63 4.67
C ALA A 313 11.89 -12.71 5.18
N LEU A 314 12.76 -13.20 6.08
CA LEU A 314 13.83 -12.40 6.67
C LEU A 314 14.87 -11.92 5.63
N ARG A 315 15.19 -12.75 4.64
CA ARG A 315 16.11 -12.37 3.56
C ARG A 315 15.46 -11.31 2.67
N ASN A 316 14.20 -11.51 2.29
CA ASN A 316 13.46 -10.59 1.43
C ASN A 316 13.29 -9.21 2.09
N ILE A 317 12.92 -9.17 3.38
CA ILE A 317 12.83 -7.93 4.15
C ILE A 317 14.18 -7.21 4.19
N ARG A 318 15.28 -7.95 4.47
CA ARG A 318 16.62 -7.37 4.53
C ARG A 318 17.05 -6.77 3.19
N GLU A 319 16.80 -7.48 2.09
CA GLU A 319 17.17 -7.01 0.75
C GLU A 319 16.33 -5.83 0.28
N CYS A 320 15.02 -5.82 0.57
CA CYS A 320 14.18 -4.65 0.31
C CYS A 320 14.68 -3.42 1.09
N LYS A 321 15.00 -3.57 2.38
CA LYS A 321 15.60 -2.49 3.19
C LYS A 321 16.94 -2.03 2.61
N ARG A 322 17.84 -2.95 2.26
CA ARG A 322 19.18 -2.66 1.72
C ARG A 322 19.12 -1.89 0.40
N LEU A 323 18.16 -2.23 -0.46
CA LEU A 323 18.00 -1.63 -1.79
C LEU A 323 17.00 -0.48 -1.83
N GLY A 324 16.40 -0.12 -0.70
CA GLY A 324 15.34 0.91 -0.63
C GLY A 324 14.13 0.57 -1.50
N ILE A 325 13.75 -0.70 -1.59
CA ILE A 325 12.53 -1.15 -2.28
C ILE A 325 11.37 -1.04 -1.28
N PRO A 326 10.35 -0.19 -1.54
CA PRO A 326 9.16 -0.10 -0.72
C PRO A 326 8.52 -1.47 -0.52
N PHE A 327 8.22 -1.86 0.71
CA PHE A 327 7.61 -3.15 0.97
C PHE A 327 6.46 -3.10 1.97
N GLY A 328 5.60 -4.11 1.86
CA GLY A 328 4.56 -4.47 2.81
C GLY A 328 4.69 -5.95 3.15
N ILE A 329 3.72 -6.45 3.89
CA ILE A 329 3.74 -7.80 4.44
C ILE A 329 2.38 -8.45 4.18
N TYR A 330 2.33 -9.77 3.98
CA TYR A 330 1.07 -10.49 4.07
C TYR A 330 1.19 -11.75 4.96
N MET A 331 0.06 -12.12 5.54
CA MET A 331 -0.14 -13.33 6.34
C MET A 331 -1.39 -14.04 5.82
N TYR A 332 -1.25 -15.30 5.39
CA TYR A 332 -2.39 -16.12 4.96
C TYR A 332 -3.14 -16.68 6.15
N SER A 333 -4.46 -16.47 6.21
CA SER A 333 -5.28 -16.88 7.35
C SER A 333 -5.79 -18.32 7.27
N TYR A 334 -5.85 -18.97 8.43
CA TYR A 334 -6.58 -20.21 8.69
C TYR A 334 -7.61 -20.03 9.83
N ALA A 335 -8.05 -18.81 10.11
CA ALA A 335 -8.94 -18.53 11.23
C ALA A 335 -10.38 -19.06 11.00
N GLU A 336 -10.90 -19.82 11.96
CA GLU A 336 -12.30 -20.29 11.99
C GLU A 336 -13.20 -19.37 12.80
N LYS A 337 -12.61 -18.67 13.77
CA LYS A 337 -13.31 -17.85 14.75
C LYS A 337 -12.45 -16.67 15.23
N PRO A 338 -13.03 -15.69 15.91
CA PRO A 338 -12.35 -14.45 16.26
C PRO A 338 -11.10 -14.64 17.12
N GLU A 339 -11.04 -15.69 17.94
CA GLU A 339 -9.87 -16.02 18.75
C GLU A 339 -8.67 -16.40 17.88
N ASP A 340 -8.90 -17.13 16.79
CA ASP A 340 -7.84 -17.50 15.86
C ASP A 340 -7.30 -16.25 15.15
N GLY A 341 -8.19 -15.34 14.73
CA GLY A 341 -7.78 -14.04 14.16
C GLY A 341 -6.94 -13.21 15.13
N ALA A 342 -7.24 -13.25 16.43
CA ALA A 342 -6.40 -12.61 17.44
C ALA A 342 -5.03 -13.29 17.56
N ASN A 343 -4.96 -14.62 17.54
CA ASN A 343 -3.70 -15.36 17.58
C ASN A 343 -2.83 -15.04 16.35
N GLU A 344 -3.42 -15.02 15.15
CA GLU A 344 -2.74 -14.66 13.90
C GLU A 344 -2.20 -13.22 13.96
N GLY A 345 -3.01 -12.26 14.44
CA GLY A 345 -2.60 -10.87 14.57
C GLY A 345 -1.46 -10.67 15.57
N ALA A 346 -1.52 -11.36 16.72
CA ALA A 346 -0.47 -11.34 17.73
C ALA A 346 0.84 -11.98 17.23
N ASP A 347 0.74 -13.08 16.48
CA ASP A 347 1.89 -13.75 15.87
C ASP A 347 2.56 -12.86 14.82
N VAL A 348 1.79 -12.25 13.90
CA VAL A 348 2.33 -11.29 12.92
C VAL A 348 3.05 -10.14 13.63
N ALA A 349 2.45 -9.54 14.66
CA ALA A 349 3.08 -8.46 15.41
C ALA A 349 4.42 -8.91 16.06
N SER A 350 4.45 -10.12 16.60
CA SER A 350 5.65 -10.74 17.18
C SER A 350 6.75 -10.97 16.12
N LEU A 351 6.39 -11.55 14.98
CA LEU A 351 7.29 -11.82 13.87
C LEU A 351 7.86 -10.52 13.27
N LEU A 352 7.06 -9.47 13.12
CA LEU A 352 7.55 -8.18 12.62
C LEU A 352 8.59 -7.56 13.57
N ARG A 353 8.30 -7.54 14.88
CA ARG A 353 9.25 -7.03 15.89
C ARG A 353 10.56 -7.81 15.88
N ARG A 354 10.49 -9.15 15.86
CA ARG A 354 11.67 -10.03 15.80
C ARG A 354 12.46 -9.89 14.50
N ALA A 355 11.81 -9.51 13.40
CA ALA A 355 12.46 -9.21 12.13
C ALA A 355 13.09 -7.80 12.08
N GLY A 356 12.96 -7.01 13.16
CA GLY A 356 13.41 -5.62 13.19
C GLY A 356 12.65 -4.72 12.22
N VAL A 357 11.38 -5.04 11.95
CA VAL A 357 10.48 -4.20 11.14
C VAL A 357 9.67 -3.32 12.09
N SER A 358 9.81 -2.01 11.95
CA SER A 358 9.00 -1.02 12.66
C SER A 358 7.84 -0.56 11.78
N PRO A 359 6.74 0.00 12.33
CA PRO A 359 5.62 0.48 11.52
C PRO A 359 6.03 1.46 10.39
N GLY A 360 7.03 2.31 10.64
CA GLY A 360 7.55 3.27 9.65
C GLY A 360 8.38 2.67 8.51
N ASP A 361 8.76 1.38 8.59
CA ASP A 361 9.45 0.68 7.49
C ASP A 361 8.46 0.25 6.38
N LEU A 362 7.18 0.11 6.73
CA LEU A 362 6.14 -0.48 5.87
C LEU A 362 5.49 0.58 4.99
N SER A 363 5.98 0.66 3.75
CA SER A 363 5.43 1.57 2.73
C SER A 363 4.11 1.04 2.14
N TYR A 364 3.94 -0.28 2.16
CA TYR A 364 2.67 -0.94 1.87
C TYR A 364 2.11 -1.55 3.16
N PRO A 365 0.78 -1.79 3.23
CA PRO A 365 0.16 -2.34 4.41
C PRO A 365 0.71 -3.70 4.86
N VAL A 366 0.45 -4.04 6.12
CA VAL A 366 0.33 -5.43 6.54
C VAL A 366 -1.04 -5.93 6.06
N TYR A 367 -1.02 -6.92 5.18
CA TYR A 367 -2.19 -7.52 4.58
C TYR A 367 -2.62 -8.77 5.33
N TYR A 368 -3.90 -8.81 5.69
CA TYR A 368 -4.56 -10.05 6.07
C TYR A 368 -5.06 -10.73 4.80
N ASP A 369 -4.45 -11.85 4.44
CA ASP A 369 -4.78 -12.62 3.25
C ASP A 369 -5.89 -13.64 3.59
N LEU A 370 -7.10 -13.34 3.12
CA LEU A 370 -8.31 -14.11 3.37
C LEU A 370 -8.76 -14.81 2.09
N GLU A 371 -8.55 -16.12 2.04
CA GLU A 371 -8.97 -16.97 0.93
C GLU A 371 -9.79 -18.16 1.44
N LYS A 372 -10.46 -18.86 0.52
CA LYS A 372 -11.10 -20.12 0.87
C LYS A 372 -10.04 -21.17 1.15
N TRP A 373 -10.15 -21.81 2.31
CA TRP A 373 -9.24 -22.87 2.72
C TRP A 373 -9.99 -24.07 3.31
N VAL A 374 -9.36 -25.24 3.17
CA VAL A 374 -9.71 -26.48 3.87
C VAL A 374 -8.41 -27.19 4.21
N TRP A 375 -8.30 -27.66 5.45
CA TRP A 375 -7.21 -28.52 5.92
C TRP A 375 -7.77 -29.59 6.87
N ALA A 376 -6.94 -30.54 7.31
CA ALA A 376 -7.41 -31.79 7.91
C ALA A 376 -8.36 -31.61 9.12
N GLY A 377 -9.66 -31.75 8.87
CA GLY A 377 -10.73 -31.61 9.88
C GLY A 377 -11.25 -30.20 10.09
N HIS A 378 -10.78 -29.23 9.29
CA HIS A 378 -11.01 -27.81 9.47
C HIS A 378 -11.48 -27.15 8.17
N THR A 379 -12.40 -26.21 8.27
CA THR A 379 -12.99 -25.54 7.10
C THR A 379 -13.20 -24.06 7.35
N ALA A 380 -12.89 -23.25 6.34
CA ALA A 380 -13.14 -21.81 6.38
C ALA A 380 -14.61 -21.46 6.71
N PRO A 381 -14.86 -20.38 7.45
CA PRO A 381 -16.21 -19.86 7.66
C PRO A 381 -16.93 -19.53 6.35
N THR A 382 -18.25 -19.58 6.39
CA THR A 382 -19.11 -19.17 5.26
C THR A 382 -19.87 -17.86 5.53
N SER A 383 -19.97 -17.46 6.80
CA SER A 383 -20.72 -16.27 7.23
C SER A 383 -19.85 -15.01 7.19
N PRO A 384 -20.30 -13.94 6.50
CA PRO A 384 -19.63 -12.65 6.53
C PRO A 384 -19.47 -12.04 7.92
N TYR A 385 -20.40 -12.31 8.85
CA TYR A 385 -20.32 -11.80 10.21
C TYR A 385 -19.24 -12.49 11.04
N VAL A 386 -19.01 -13.79 10.81
CA VAL A 386 -17.90 -14.51 11.45
C VAL A 386 -16.57 -13.93 10.97
N TYR A 387 -16.42 -13.75 9.65
CA TYR A 387 -15.24 -13.12 9.08
C TYR A 387 -15.02 -11.69 9.54
N GLN A 388 -16.09 -10.90 9.69
CA GLN A 388 -15.97 -9.54 10.24
C GLN A 388 -15.34 -9.55 11.63
N ASN A 389 -15.76 -10.49 12.50
CA ASN A 389 -15.22 -10.60 13.85
C ASN A 389 -13.77 -11.12 13.84
N ILE A 390 -13.44 -12.06 12.94
CA ILE A 390 -12.05 -12.50 12.70
C ILE A 390 -11.16 -11.33 12.30
N VAL A 391 -11.59 -10.54 11.30
CA VAL A 391 -10.85 -9.36 10.84
C VAL A 391 -10.69 -8.34 11.96
N SER A 392 -11.75 -8.07 12.71
CA SER A 392 -11.70 -7.13 13.84
C SER A 392 -10.68 -7.55 14.89
N SER A 393 -10.68 -8.82 15.29
CA SER A 393 -9.71 -9.37 16.24
C SER A 393 -8.27 -9.25 15.74
N TRP A 394 -8.00 -9.65 14.49
CA TRP A 394 -6.67 -9.53 13.88
C TRP A 394 -6.21 -8.07 13.81
N TRP A 395 -7.10 -7.18 13.37
CA TRP A 395 -6.83 -5.76 13.22
C TRP A 395 -6.47 -5.11 14.56
N ASN A 396 -7.22 -5.43 15.62
CA ASN A 396 -7.00 -4.90 16.96
C ASN A 396 -5.62 -5.29 17.51
N GLN A 397 -5.17 -6.52 17.30
CA GLN A 397 -3.85 -6.98 17.77
C GLN A 397 -2.71 -6.20 17.12
N LEU A 398 -2.76 -6.01 15.80
CA LEU A 398 -1.74 -5.24 15.09
C LEU A 398 -1.81 -3.75 15.43
N TYR A 399 -3.01 -3.19 15.53
CA TYR A 399 -3.21 -1.79 15.92
C TYR A 399 -2.66 -1.52 17.33
N SER A 400 -2.96 -2.38 18.31
CA SER A 400 -2.40 -2.30 19.66
C SER A 400 -0.88 -2.47 19.69
N ALA A 401 -0.31 -3.19 18.72
CA ALA A 401 1.14 -3.31 18.54
C ALA A 401 1.78 -2.13 17.78
N GLY A 402 1.01 -1.11 17.38
CA GLY A 402 1.48 0.09 16.70
C GLY A 402 1.48 -0.01 15.16
N TYR A 403 1.05 -1.12 14.57
CA TYR A 403 0.93 -1.28 13.13
C TYR A 403 -0.46 -0.82 12.68
N THR A 404 -0.53 0.41 12.17
CA THR A 404 -1.79 1.05 11.75
C THR A 404 -2.01 1.06 10.24
N ASN A 405 -0.95 0.83 9.45
CA ASN A 405 -1.02 0.65 8.00
C ASN A 405 -1.44 -0.80 7.68
N LEU A 406 -2.74 -1.07 7.71
CA LEU A 406 -3.33 -2.40 7.57
C LEU A 406 -4.26 -2.47 6.35
N GLY A 407 -4.38 -3.65 5.75
CA GLY A 407 -5.28 -3.89 4.61
C GLY A 407 -5.78 -5.32 4.55
N ILE A 408 -6.89 -5.53 3.87
CA ILE A 408 -7.38 -6.87 3.52
C ILE A 408 -7.01 -7.18 2.09
N TYR A 409 -6.48 -8.39 1.89
CA TYR A 409 -6.35 -9.01 0.59
C TYR A 409 -7.34 -10.16 0.44
N SER A 410 -7.93 -10.28 -0.75
CA SER A 410 -8.68 -11.46 -1.18
C SER A 410 -8.90 -11.43 -2.70
N TYR A 411 -9.47 -12.49 -3.27
CA TYR A 411 -9.93 -12.49 -4.66
C TYR A 411 -11.38 -11.98 -4.77
N ALA A 412 -11.69 -11.35 -5.91
CA ALA A 412 -12.94 -10.60 -6.11
C ALA A 412 -14.21 -11.43 -5.82
N ASN A 413 -14.22 -12.73 -6.14
CA ASN A 413 -15.36 -13.60 -5.87
C ASN A 413 -15.59 -13.82 -4.37
N TYR A 414 -14.53 -14.05 -3.59
CA TYR A 414 -14.66 -14.28 -2.14
C TYR A 414 -15.20 -13.04 -1.42
N LEU A 415 -14.78 -11.84 -1.87
CA LEU A 415 -15.31 -10.54 -1.41
C LEU A 415 -16.81 -10.36 -1.67
N ARG A 416 -17.37 -10.95 -2.73
CA ARG A 416 -18.81 -10.92 -3.00
C ARG A 416 -19.59 -12.04 -2.31
N GLY A 417 -18.90 -13.07 -1.80
CA GLY A 417 -19.48 -14.23 -1.13
C GLY A 417 -19.22 -14.20 0.38
N PRO A 418 -18.42 -15.13 0.94
CA PRO A 418 -18.20 -15.23 2.40
C PRO A 418 -17.60 -13.98 3.06
N LEU A 419 -16.94 -13.09 2.32
CA LEU A 419 -16.41 -11.83 2.84
C LEU A 419 -17.29 -10.61 2.52
N ASN A 420 -18.55 -10.82 2.14
CA ASN A 420 -19.49 -9.75 1.81
C ASN A 420 -20.00 -9.01 3.07
N SER A 421 -19.12 -8.24 3.67
CA SER A 421 -19.41 -7.32 4.77
C SER A 421 -18.86 -5.94 4.42
N GLN A 422 -19.65 -4.90 4.69
CA GLN A 422 -19.24 -3.51 4.53
C GLN A 422 -17.96 -3.21 5.34
N TYR A 423 -17.83 -3.80 6.54
CA TYR A 423 -16.64 -3.65 7.39
C TYR A 423 -15.37 -4.18 6.71
N ILE A 424 -15.46 -5.30 5.99
CA ILE A 424 -14.35 -5.90 5.25
C ILE A 424 -14.09 -5.12 3.96
N HIS A 425 -15.14 -4.74 3.23
CA HIS A 425 -15.02 -4.00 1.98
C HIS A 425 -14.36 -2.63 2.14
N ASP A 426 -14.60 -1.94 3.26
CA ASP A 426 -13.93 -0.67 3.57
C ASP A 426 -12.43 -0.83 3.88
N ARG A 427 -11.99 -2.05 4.13
CA ARG A 427 -10.59 -2.40 4.45
C ARG A 427 -9.90 -3.19 3.34
N ALA A 428 -10.64 -3.70 2.37
CA ALA A 428 -10.12 -4.40 1.20
C ALA A 428 -9.44 -3.41 0.27
N SER A 429 -8.12 -3.37 0.31
CA SER A 429 -7.29 -2.47 -0.48
C SER A 429 -6.45 -3.18 -1.54
N TRP A 430 -6.40 -4.52 -1.52
CA TRP A 430 -5.67 -5.31 -2.50
C TRP A 430 -6.54 -6.49 -2.96
N VAL A 431 -6.82 -6.57 -4.25
CA VAL A 431 -7.75 -7.57 -4.80
C VAL A 431 -7.16 -8.32 -5.98
N ALA A 432 -7.31 -9.65 -5.98
CA ALA A 432 -6.93 -10.50 -7.09
C ALA A 432 -8.08 -10.72 -8.09
N SER A 433 -7.75 -10.56 -9.37
CA SER A 433 -8.58 -10.93 -10.52
C SER A 433 -7.68 -10.98 -11.76
N TYR A 434 -7.58 -12.13 -12.43
CA TYR A 434 -6.63 -12.32 -13.54
C TYR A 434 -7.25 -12.13 -14.93
N GLY A 435 -8.31 -11.33 -15.01
CA GLY A 435 -9.01 -11.00 -16.26
C GLY A 435 -8.82 -9.55 -16.72
N ALA A 436 -9.76 -9.07 -17.53
CA ALA A 436 -9.72 -7.70 -18.05
C ALA A 436 -9.96 -6.61 -17.00
N THR A 437 -10.60 -6.92 -15.87
CA THR A 437 -10.97 -5.93 -14.83
C THR A 437 -10.71 -6.48 -13.42
N PRO A 438 -10.62 -5.63 -12.38
CA PRO A 438 -10.47 -6.08 -10.99
C PRO A 438 -11.70 -6.82 -10.45
N LEU A 439 -12.84 -6.75 -11.15
CA LEU A 439 -14.14 -7.35 -10.76
C LEU A 439 -14.65 -6.93 -9.36
N PHE A 440 -13.99 -6.00 -8.67
CA PHE A 440 -14.39 -5.51 -7.36
C PHE A 440 -14.09 -4.02 -7.22
N ASN A 441 -15.01 -3.28 -6.59
CA ASN A 441 -14.83 -1.86 -6.37
C ASN A 441 -14.06 -1.59 -5.06
N ILE A 442 -12.74 -1.42 -5.19
CA ILE A 442 -11.86 -1.06 -4.08
C ILE A 442 -12.12 0.40 -3.66
N ARG A 443 -12.54 0.64 -2.42
CA ARG A 443 -12.94 1.99 -1.94
C ARG A 443 -11.84 2.74 -1.20
N THR A 444 -10.74 2.05 -0.86
CA THR A 444 -9.61 2.63 -0.14
C THR A 444 -8.80 3.59 -1.02
N ALA A 445 -8.10 4.54 -0.38
CA ALA A 445 -7.27 5.53 -1.08
C ALA A 445 -6.10 4.88 -1.85
N LEU A 446 -5.42 3.93 -1.21
CA LEU A 446 -4.50 3.02 -1.88
C LEU A 446 -5.30 1.85 -2.44
N ARG A 447 -5.16 1.56 -3.74
CA ARG A 447 -5.82 0.43 -4.39
C ARG A 447 -4.77 -0.43 -5.08
N GLY A 448 -4.77 -1.72 -4.79
CA GLY A 448 -3.93 -2.73 -5.41
C GLY A 448 -4.79 -3.70 -6.21
N TRP A 449 -4.43 -3.93 -7.46
CA TRP A 449 -5.01 -5.02 -8.26
C TRP A 449 -3.91 -6.00 -8.65
N GLN A 450 -3.99 -7.22 -8.12
CA GLN A 450 -3.17 -8.35 -8.55
C GLN A 450 -3.77 -8.90 -9.84
N TYR A 451 -3.13 -8.57 -10.97
CA TYR A 451 -3.69 -8.79 -12.30
C TYR A 451 -3.08 -10.00 -13.01
N THR A 452 -1.98 -10.56 -12.51
CA THR A 452 -1.35 -11.78 -13.03
C THR A 452 -0.59 -12.53 -11.93
N SER A 453 -0.57 -13.87 -12.03
CA SER A 453 0.27 -14.78 -11.25
C SER A 453 1.36 -15.47 -12.08
N LYS A 454 1.56 -15.00 -13.32
CA LYS A 454 2.37 -15.68 -14.35
C LYS A 454 3.50 -14.81 -14.90
N ALA A 455 3.87 -13.72 -14.21
CA ALA A 455 4.93 -12.87 -14.72
C ALA A 455 6.29 -13.56 -14.59
N CYS A 456 7.11 -13.45 -15.63
CA CYS A 456 8.53 -13.80 -15.58
C CYS A 456 9.33 -12.51 -15.43
N ILE A 457 10.04 -12.35 -14.32
CA ILE A 457 10.81 -11.14 -14.00
C ILE A 457 12.28 -11.51 -13.78
N SER A 458 13.20 -10.79 -14.42
CA SER A 458 14.63 -11.01 -14.25
C SER A 458 15.03 -10.95 -12.77
N GLY A 459 15.79 -11.96 -12.32
CA GLY A 459 16.19 -12.11 -10.93
C GLY A 459 15.24 -12.93 -10.06
N ILE A 460 14.12 -13.40 -10.60
CA ILE A 460 13.19 -14.32 -9.93
C ILE A 460 13.06 -15.58 -10.78
N ASP A 461 13.27 -16.74 -10.16
CA ASP A 461 13.10 -18.02 -10.85
C ASP A 461 11.62 -18.41 -10.91
N GLY A 462 11.12 -18.63 -12.13
CA GLY A 462 9.73 -19.03 -12.36
C GLY A 462 8.75 -17.86 -12.33
N ASN A 463 7.50 -18.17 -12.01
CA ASN A 463 6.41 -17.20 -12.01
C ASN A 463 6.39 -16.37 -10.73
N VAL A 464 5.99 -15.11 -10.86
CA VAL A 464 5.72 -14.21 -9.74
C VAL A 464 4.42 -13.45 -9.96
N ASP A 465 3.72 -13.22 -8.85
CA ASP A 465 2.50 -12.43 -8.82
C ASP A 465 2.83 -10.94 -8.99
N VAL A 466 2.05 -10.26 -9.83
CA VAL A 466 2.23 -8.83 -10.10
C VAL A 466 0.92 -8.08 -9.90
N SER A 467 1.06 -6.98 -9.18
CA SER A 467 0.01 -6.03 -8.88
C SER A 467 0.34 -4.63 -9.39
N ALA A 468 -0.70 -3.89 -9.76
CA ALA A 468 -0.62 -2.44 -9.90
C ALA A 468 -1.21 -1.81 -8.65
N PHE A 469 -0.40 -1.02 -7.93
CA PHE A 469 -0.83 -0.25 -6.78
C PHE A 469 -0.81 1.24 -7.07
N GLY A 470 -1.87 1.96 -6.74
CA GLY A 470 -1.90 3.41 -6.87
C GLY A 470 -3.20 4.02 -6.37
N THR A 471 -3.48 5.24 -6.83
CA THR A 471 -4.66 6.01 -6.41
C THR A 471 -5.77 5.91 -7.45
N GLY A 472 -7.00 5.67 -7.00
CA GLY A 472 -8.15 5.51 -7.89
C GLY A 472 -8.59 6.83 -8.56
N PRO A 473 -9.28 6.77 -9.71
CA PRO A 473 -9.70 7.95 -10.48
C PRO A 473 -10.69 8.87 -9.73
N ASN A 474 -11.47 8.30 -8.79
CA ASN A 474 -12.47 9.03 -8.00
C ASN A 474 -11.92 9.54 -6.66
N SER A 475 -10.68 9.19 -6.32
CA SER A 475 -10.00 9.81 -5.19
C SER A 475 -9.62 11.22 -5.65
N PRO A 476 -10.05 12.29 -4.94
CA PRO A 476 -9.78 13.65 -5.39
C PRO A 476 -8.29 13.79 -5.71
N VAL A 477 -7.99 14.16 -6.95
CA VAL A 477 -6.63 14.54 -7.34
C VAL A 477 -6.37 15.86 -6.61
N THR A 478 -6.00 15.77 -5.35
CA THR A 478 -5.39 16.91 -4.67
C THR A 478 -4.02 17.03 -5.31
N GLN A 479 -3.92 17.96 -6.27
CA GLN A 479 -2.63 18.49 -6.69
C GLN A 479 -1.82 18.72 -5.42
N THR A 480 -0.63 18.14 -5.35
CA THR A 480 0.17 18.23 -4.13
C THR A 480 0.44 19.70 -3.84
N SER A 481 -0.24 20.25 -2.83
CA SER A 481 0.02 21.60 -2.35
C SER A 481 1.03 21.49 -1.24
N VAL A 482 1.99 22.40 -1.24
CA VAL A 482 2.82 22.65 -0.08
C VAL A 482 2.31 23.98 0.48
N ASP A 483 2.01 24.03 1.77
CA ASP A 483 1.61 25.24 2.47
C ASP A 483 2.53 25.46 3.66
N PHE A 484 2.85 26.72 3.93
CA PHE A 484 3.81 27.08 4.96
C PHE A 484 3.10 27.53 6.22
N THR A 485 3.63 27.09 7.35
CA THR A 485 3.36 27.67 8.66
C THR A 485 4.68 28.10 9.27
N TRP A 486 4.67 29.14 10.10
CA TRP A 486 5.87 29.54 10.82
C TRP A 486 5.52 30.14 12.18
N ILE A 487 6.48 30.04 13.11
CA ILE A 487 6.41 30.63 14.43
C ILE A 487 7.74 31.34 14.68
N ILE A 488 7.69 32.65 14.92
CA ILE A 488 8.87 33.42 15.35
C ILE A 488 9.07 33.16 16.84
N ARG A 489 10.27 32.72 17.22
CA ARG A 489 10.69 32.46 18.60
C ARG A 489 11.84 33.40 18.94
N ASN A 490 12.20 33.44 20.23
CA ASN A 490 13.26 34.33 20.71
C ASN A 490 14.61 34.13 20.01
N ASN A 491 14.90 32.91 19.54
CA ASN A 491 16.24 32.53 19.03
C ASN A 491 16.24 32.10 17.55
N ASP A 492 15.07 31.84 16.95
CA ASP A 492 14.94 31.37 15.58
C ASP A 492 13.49 31.50 15.05
N ILE A 493 13.31 31.16 13.79
CA ILE A 493 12.01 31.02 13.12
C ILE A 493 11.78 29.53 12.89
N ALA A 494 10.78 28.95 13.56
CA ALA A 494 10.34 27.59 13.23
C ALA A 494 9.50 27.66 11.95
N VAL A 495 9.97 27.04 10.87
CA VAL A 495 9.24 26.96 9.59
C VAL A 495 8.73 25.53 9.39
N GLY A 496 7.49 25.40 8.94
CA GLY A 496 6.79 24.12 8.79
C GLY A 496 6.06 24.01 7.45
N ALA A 497 5.99 22.80 6.92
CA ALA A 497 5.32 22.49 5.68
C ALA A 497 4.12 21.58 5.96
N ALA A 498 2.93 22.06 5.59
CA ALA A 498 1.75 21.24 5.46
C ALA A 498 1.64 20.81 4.00
N VAL A 499 1.67 19.51 3.75
CA VAL A 499 1.53 18.98 2.38
C VAL A 499 0.14 18.37 2.26
N THR A 500 -0.68 18.90 1.34
CA THR A 500 -1.99 18.31 1.03
C THR A 500 -1.89 17.55 -0.29
N GLY A 501 -2.53 16.38 -0.37
CA GLY A 501 -2.33 15.44 -1.47
C GLY A 501 -2.74 14.02 -1.08
N ASN A 502 -3.11 13.17 -2.05
CA ASN A 502 -3.24 11.71 -1.82
C ASN A 502 -1.85 11.06 -1.71
N LEU A 503 -1.16 11.31 -0.59
CA LEU A 503 0.21 10.87 -0.35
C LEU A 503 0.22 9.71 0.66
N ASN A 504 -0.01 8.48 0.18
CA ASN A 504 0.29 7.26 0.94
C ASN A 504 1.79 6.94 0.88
N ARG A 505 2.64 7.94 1.13
CA ARG A 505 4.09 7.88 0.87
C ARG A 505 4.83 8.62 1.97
N ARG A 506 6.00 8.10 2.35
CA ARG A 506 6.90 8.82 3.27
C ARG A 506 7.54 9.98 2.53
N LEU A 507 7.57 11.16 3.17
CA LEU A 507 8.04 12.40 2.56
C LEU A 507 9.39 12.83 3.15
N GLU A 508 10.21 13.46 2.32
CA GLU A 508 11.39 14.22 2.74
C GLU A 508 11.26 15.68 2.30
N TYR A 509 11.80 16.57 3.13
CA TYR A 509 11.68 18.01 3.00
C TYR A 509 13.07 18.66 2.95
N ARG A 510 13.28 19.59 2.03
CA ARG A 510 14.44 20.47 2.01
C ARG A 510 14.01 21.92 2.11
N TRP A 511 14.53 22.63 3.10
CA TRP A 511 14.26 24.04 3.33
C TRP A 511 15.46 24.89 2.96
N LEU A 512 15.23 25.94 2.18
CA LEU A 512 16.23 26.90 1.73
C LEU A 512 15.75 28.33 2.00
N SER A 513 16.67 29.24 2.26
CA SER A 513 16.42 30.69 2.24
C SER A 513 17.31 31.37 1.21
N TYR A 514 16.75 32.31 0.44
CA TYR A 514 17.51 33.21 -0.41
C TYR A 514 17.53 34.59 0.24
N ASP A 515 18.71 35.08 0.58
CA ASP A 515 18.89 36.42 1.12
C ASP A 515 18.86 37.44 -0.04
N LEU A 516 17.85 38.32 -0.06
CA LEU A 516 17.67 39.28 -1.15
C LEU A 516 18.72 40.39 -1.12
N TYR A 517 19.36 40.66 0.01
CA TYR A 517 20.41 41.65 0.11
C TYR A 517 21.73 41.07 -0.41
N ASN A 518 22.14 39.93 0.16
CA ASN A 518 23.41 39.28 -0.15
C ASN A 518 23.38 38.47 -1.46
N LYS A 519 22.20 38.25 -2.06
CA LYS A 519 21.99 37.48 -3.30
C LYS A 519 22.51 36.03 -3.20
N GLN A 520 22.29 35.39 -2.06
CA GLN A 520 22.81 34.04 -1.78
C GLN A 520 21.73 33.11 -1.23
N TRP A 521 21.75 31.85 -1.71
CA TRP A 521 20.99 30.76 -1.13
C TRP A 521 21.72 30.19 0.09
N ARG A 522 20.96 29.86 1.12
CA ARG A 522 21.40 29.11 2.30
C ARG A 522 20.46 27.95 2.55
N THR A 523 21.02 26.82 2.96
CA THR A 523 20.23 25.67 3.38
C THR A 523 19.84 25.83 4.83
N ILE A 524 18.53 25.74 5.11
CA ILE A 524 17.97 25.74 6.47
C ILE A 524 17.98 24.30 7.02
N SER A 525 17.47 23.36 6.23
CA SER A 525 17.48 21.91 6.51
C SER A 525 17.56 21.15 5.19
N ASP A 526 18.41 20.12 5.11
CA ASP A 526 18.58 19.32 3.90
C ASP A 526 17.90 17.95 4.06
N TRP A 527 17.00 17.63 3.12
CA TRP A 527 16.26 16.38 2.99
C TRP A 527 15.98 15.62 4.31
N SER A 528 15.18 16.23 5.18
CA SER A 528 14.75 15.65 6.46
C SER A 528 13.34 15.07 6.36
N VAL A 529 13.06 13.98 7.09
CA VAL A 529 11.69 13.43 7.22
C VAL A 529 10.78 14.29 8.11
N GLY A 530 11.36 15.20 8.89
CA GLY A 530 10.60 16.21 9.63
C GLY A 530 10.10 17.29 8.67
N ASN A 531 8.81 17.59 8.75
CA ASN A 531 8.19 18.66 7.97
C ASN A 531 8.43 20.07 8.58
N TRP A 532 9.15 20.15 9.71
CA TRP A 532 9.56 21.38 10.37
C TRP A 532 11.08 21.55 10.34
N ALA A 533 11.53 22.79 10.25
CA ALA A 533 12.93 23.19 10.35
C ALA A 533 13.09 24.49 11.16
N SER A 534 14.28 24.69 11.71
CA SER A 534 14.64 25.89 12.48
C SER A 534 15.53 26.80 11.64
N TRP A 535 15.04 28.00 11.36
CA TRP A 535 15.73 28.99 10.56
C TRP A 535 16.23 30.14 11.42
N VAL A 536 17.56 30.25 11.53
CA VAL A 536 18.24 31.37 12.22
C VAL A 536 18.70 32.36 11.15
N THR A 537 18.28 33.62 11.27
CA THR A 537 18.63 34.68 10.33
C THR A 537 18.56 36.07 10.98
N SER A 538 19.16 37.08 10.35
CA SER A 538 19.07 38.49 10.74
C SER A 538 17.83 39.15 10.18
N ASN A 539 17.47 40.34 10.67
CA ASN A 539 16.45 41.17 10.03
C ASN A 539 16.77 41.37 8.54
N GLY A 540 15.77 41.24 7.68
CA GLY A 540 15.95 41.35 6.23
C GLY A 540 14.81 40.75 5.40
N ASP A 541 14.98 40.85 4.09
CA ASP A 541 14.06 40.28 3.10
C ASP A 541 14.64 38.98 2.54
N TYR A 542 13.81 37.94 2.51
CA TYR A 542 14.20 36.61 2.08
C TYR A 542 13.18 36.02 1.12
N TRP A 543 13.61 35.06 0.30
CA TRP A 543 12.69 34.03 -0.21
C TRP A 543 12.85 32.78 0.65
N LEU A 544 11.76 32.31 1.23
CA LEU A 544 11.71 31.01 1.91
C LEU A 544 11.22 29.97 0.91
N HIS A 545 11.98 28.89 0.73
CA HIS A 545 11.70 27.84 -0.23
C HIS A 545 11.68 26.46 0.46
N CYS A 546 10.74 25.62 0.04
CA CYS A 546 10.67 24.22 0.49
C CYS A 546 10.45 23.31 -0.72
N GLU A 547 11.22 22.23 -0.76
CA GLU A 547 11.05 21.13 -1.71
C GLU A 547 10.59 19.89 -0.97
N VAL A 548 9.65 19.17 -1.57
CA VAL A 548 9.08 17.93 -1.04
C VAL A 548 9.29 16.83 -2.06
N ARG A 549 9.80 15.69 -1.60
CA ARG A 549 9.95 14.50 -2.43
C ARG A 549 9.47 13.25 -1.69
N ASP A 550 9.23 12.21 -2.47
CA ASP A 550 9.03 10.85 -1.94
C ASP A 550 10.37 10.34 -1.37
N ALA A 551 10.37 9.88 -0.12
CA ALA A 551 11.58 9.50 0.62
C ALA A 551 12.28 8.26 0.05
N TYR A 552 11.62 7.47 -0.79
CA TYR A 552 12.15 6.19 -1.29
C TYR A 552 12.55 6.26 -2.75
N THR A 553 11.72 6.91 -3.58
CA THR A 553 11.96 7.08 -5.01
C THR A 553 12.72 8.35 -5.34
N TYR A 554 12.84 9.27 -4.39
CA TYR A 554 13.38 10.63 -4.56
C TYR A 554 12.67 11.47 -5.62
N LYS A 555 11.48 11.03 -6.06
CA LYS A 555 10.66 11.77 -7.02
C LYS A 555 10.16 13.04 -6.36
N SER A 556 10.40 14.19 -6.99
CA SER A 556 9.85 15.48 -6.55
C SER A 556 8.31 15.44 -6.61
N LEU A 557 7.67 15.86 -5.51
CA LEU A 557 6.23 15.86 -5.32
C LEU A 557 5.66 17.27 -5.32
N GLY A 558 6.44 18.26 -4.88
CA GLY A 558 6.01 19.64 -4.88
C GLY A 558 7.09 20.58 -4.34
N THR A 559 6.96 21.85 -4.68
CA THR A 559 7.83 22.92 -4.16
C THR A 559 6.99 24.15 -3.88
N LYS A 560 7.40 24.98 -2.92
CA LYS A 560 6.82 26.31 -2.72
C LYS A 560 7.89 27.32 -2.38
N THR A 561 7.71 28.54 -2.87
CA THR A 561 8.52 29.71 -2.52
C THR A 561 7.58 30.82 -2.06
N ILE A 562 7.91 31.49 -0.96
CA ILE A 562 7.25 32.72 -0.54
C ILE A 562 8.28 33.82 -0.32
N ALA A 563 7.87 35.08 -0.50
CA ALA A 563 8.60 36.19 0.07
C ALA A 563 8.41 36.20 1.59
N PHE A 564 9.48 36.48 2.33
CA PHE A 564 9.49 36.47 3.78
C PHE A 564 10.29 37.67 4.29
N HIS A 565 9.59 38.64 4.87
CA HIS A 565 10.21 39.77 5.56
C HIS A 565 10.36 39.42 7.05
N TYR A 566 11.59 39.44 7.56
CA TYR A 566 11.87 39.23 8.97
C TYR A 566 12.32 40.55 9.62
N GLN A 567 11.57 41.00 10.62
CA GLN A 567 11.91 42.18 11.41
C GLN A 567 11.51 41.97 12.86
N VAL A 568 12.47 42.13 13.77
CA VAL A 568 12.25 42.22 15.21
C VAL A 568 12.64 43.61 15.69
N ASN A 569 11.76 44.25 16.47
CA ASN A 569 12.01 45.54 17.10
C ASN A 569 12.87 45.34 18.36
N ASN A 570 13.95 46.10 18.51
CA ASN A 570 15.02 45.86 19.50
C ASN A 570 15.60 44.45 19.40
N PRO A 571 16.24 44.10 18.26
CA PRO A 571 16.97 42.86 18.21
C PRO A 571 18.05 42.93 19.29
N VAL A 572 18.02 42.00 20.24
CA VAL A 572 19.31 41.50 20.74
C VAL A 572 19.90 40.89 19.47
N GLU A 573 20.85 41.59 18.83
CA GLU A 573 21.63 41.06 17.72
C GLU A 573 21.89 39.59 18.06
N PRO A 574 21.33 38.61 17.32
CA PRO A 574 21.72 37.25 17.56
C PRO A 574 23.21 37.26 17.31
N GLU A 575 24.02 37.04 18.35
CA GLU A 575 25.43 36.78 18.15
C GLU A 575 25.44 35.63 17.14
N PHE A 576 25.80 35.93 15.89
CA PHE A 576 26.02 34.96 14.83
C PHE A 576 27.29 34.19 15.20
N VAL A 577 27.19 33.42 16.26
CA VAL A 577 28.13 32.36 16.55
C VAL A 577 27.52 31.15 15.87
N GLU A 578 28.35 30.37 15.19
CA GLU A 578 28.06 29.04 14.65
C GLU A 578 27.72 28.04 15.79
N LYS A 579 26.85 28.43 16.71
CA LYS A 579 26.56 27.72 17.94
C LYS A 579 25.55 26.63 17.63
N THR A 580 25.92 25.41 18.00
CA THR A 580 25.03 24.27 17.97
C THR A 580 23.98 24.45 19.07
N ILE A 581 22.71 24.54 18.71
CA ILE A 581 21.60 24.78 19.65
C ILE A 581 20.58 23.64 19.64
N VAL A 582 19.77 23.54 20.70
CA VAL A 582 18.54 22.74 20.70
C VAL A 582 17.49 23.55 19.93
N SER A 583 17.34 23.23 18.65
CA SER A 583 16.53 24.01 17.71
C SER A 583 15.03 23.65 17.77
N GLY A 584 14.69 22.47 18.28
CA GLY A 584 13.30 22.08 18.50
C GLY A 584 13.18 21.01 19.57
N THR A 585 12.06 21.03 20.29
CA THR A 585 11.71 20.02 21.27
C THR A 585 10.27 19.55 21.02
N TYR A 586 9.99 18.30 21.34
CA TYR A 586 8.68 17.67 21.20
C TYR A 586 8.41 16.79 22.41
N ALA A 587 7.17 16.79 22.88
CA ALA A 587 6.67 15.85 23.86
C ALA A 587 5.18 15.59 23.61
N ALA A 588 4.80 14.34 23.41
CA ALA A 588 3.39 13.94 23.30
C ALA A 588 3.19 12.50 23.79
N TRP A 589 1.96 12.21 24.22
CA TRP A 589 1.57 10.84 24.56
C TRP A 589 1.48 9.95 23.31
N GLN A 590 2.08 8.78 23.38
CA GLN A 590 1.99 7.70 22.41
C GLN A 590 1.66 6.40 23.17
N GLY A 591 0.38 6.07 23.24
CA GLY A 591 -0.11 4.98 24.09
C GLY A 591 0.14 5.29 25.57
N SER A 592 0.76 4.34 26.29
CA SER A 592 1.15 4.49 27.70
C SER A 592 2.53 5.13 27.90
N SER A 593 3.16 5.63 26.84
CA SER A 593 4.48 6.23 26.88
C SER A 593 4.45 7.67 26.35
N VAL A 594 5.45 8.46 26.71
CA VAL A 594 5.69 9.80 26.20
C VAL A 594 6.76 9.73 25.11
N LEU A 595 6.40 10.12 23.90
CA LEU A 595 7.34 10.34 22.81
C LEU A 595 7.98 11.72 22.99
N LEU A 596 9.29 11.73 23.16
CA LEU A 596 10.12 12.91 23.33
C LEU A 596 10.97 13.10 22.08
N GLY A 597 11.11 14.35 21.63
CA GLY A 597 11.93 14.69 20.49
C GLY A 597 12.81 15.90 20.75
N ALA A 598 14.00 15.89 20.17
CA ALA A 598 14.91 17.02 20.17
C ALA A 598 15.71 17.09 18.89
N VAL A 599 15.74 18.27 18.26
CA VAL A 599 16.54 18.51 17.05
C VAL A 599 17.56 19.61 17.32
N THR A 600 18.68 19.54 16.59
CA THR A 600 19.72 20.57 16.61
C THR A 600 19.88 21.19 15.23
N ASN A 601 20.27 22.47 15.18
CA ASN A 601 20.59 23.17 13.93
C ASN A 601 21.95 22.75 13.34
N ASN A 602 22.76 21.97 14.06
CA ASN A 602 24.04 21.46 13.55
C ASN A 602 23.84 20.09 12.87
N PRO A 603 23.99 19.99 11.54
CA PRO A 603 23.80 18.72 10.82
C PRO A 603 24.85 17.66 11.16
N SER A 604 26.00 18.07 11.72
CA SER A 604 27.04 17.17 12.24
C SER A 604 26.98 16.98 13.75
N GLY A 605 26.04 17.64 14.44
CA GLY A 605 25.82 17.52 15.87
C GLY A 605 24.87 16.39 16.23
N TYR A 606 24.62 16.21 17.53
CA TYR A 606 23.63 15.26 18.04
C TYR A 606 22.95 15.79 19.29
N THR A 607 21.80 15.21 19.63
CA THR A 607 21.04 15.56 20.84
C THR A 607 21.10 14.46 21.89
N ILE A 608 20.99 14.85 23.16
CA ILE A 608 20.74 13.95 24.29
C ILE A 608 19.48 14.44 25.00
N ILE A 609 18.60 13.51 25.38
CA ILE A 609 17.38 13.76 26.15
C ILE A 609 17.56 13.06 27.50
N LYS A 610 17.41 13.77 28.61
CA LYS A 610 17.49 13.23 29.96
C LYS A 610 16.21 13.49 30.73
N ILE A 611 15.86 12.57 31.61
CA ILE A 611 14.67 12.68 32.47
C ILE A 611 15.09 12.69 33.93
N TYR A 612 14.70 13.73 34.64
CA TYR A 612 14.88 13.87 36.07
C TYR A 612 13.55 13.66 36.77
N ASP A 613 13.50 12.72 37.71
CA ASP A 613 12.36 12.55 38.61
C ASP A 613 12.51 13.53 39.77
N TYR A 614 11.60 14.49 39.85
CA TYR A 614 11.64 15.54 40.85
C TYR A 614 11.41 14.99 42.26
N ASN A 615 10.53 13.99 42.39
CA ASN A 615 10.20 13.39 43.68
C ASN A 615 11.35 12.51 44.19
N ALA A 616 11.92 11.70 43.30
CA ALA A 616 13.06 10.83 43.62
C ALA A 616 14.41 11.58 43.68
N LYS A 617 14.44 12.84 43.23
CA LYS A 617 15.62 13.71 43.16
C LYS A 617 16.81 13.09 42.41
N GLN A 618 16.53 12.40 41.31
CA GLN A 618 17.56 11.73 40.51
C GLN A 618 17.22 11.68 39.02
N TRP A 619 18.25 11.56 38.19
CA TRP A 619 18.08 11.26 36.76
C TRP A 619 17.66 9.79 36.60
N VAL A 620 16.51 9.57 35.97
CA VAL A 620 15.91 8.24 35.81
C VAL A 620 16.06 7.68 34.40
N SER A 621 16.36 8.52 33.40
CA SER A 621 16.56 8.06 32.02
C SER A 621 17.43 9.02 31.22
N GLN A 622 18.13 8.48 30.22
CA GLN A 622 18.90 9.24 29.24
C GLN A 622 18.83 8.55 27.87
N PHE A 623 18.67 9.33 26.82
CA PHE A 623 18.54 8.87 25.45
C PHE A 623 19.44 9.70 24.54
N LYS A 624 20.21 9.05 23.66
CA LYS A 624 21.02 9.73 22.64
C LYS A 624 20.31 9.66 21.30
N GLY A 625 20.16 10.79 20.64
CA GLY A 625 19.48 10.90 19.34
C GLY A 625 18.19 11.72 19.40
N PRO A 626 17.59 11.97 18.22
CA PRO A 626 16.54 12.97 18.08
C PRO A 626 15.18 12.56 18.63
N TRP A 627 14.98 11.28 18.96
CA TRP A 627 13.72 10.74 19.45
C TRP A 627 13.95 9.75 20.58
N ALA A 628 13.06 9.77 21.57
CA ALA A 628 13.04 8.83 22.67
C ALA A 628 11.59 8.49 23.04
N LEU A 629 11.32 7.21 23.30
CA LEU A 629 10.06 6.78 23.89
C LEU A 629 10.32 6.46 25.36
N TRP A 630 9.70 7.20 26.26
CA TRP A 630 9.88 7.04 27.70
C TRP A 630 8.55 6.67 28.35
N SER A 631 8.54 5.65 29.21
CA SER A 631 7.33 5.17 29.89
C SER A 631 7.32 5.64 31.35
N PRO A 632 6.62 6.73 31.67
CA PRO A 632 6.59 7.27 33.02
C PRO A 632 5.63 6.56 33.97
N HIS A 633 5.89 6.71 35.27
CA HIS A 633 4.88 6.51 36.31
C HIS A 633 4.31 7.87 36.73
N PRO A 634 3.11 7.94 37.35
CA PRO A 634 2.55 9.19 37.83
C PRO A 634 3.53 9.97 38.71
N GLY A 635 3.74 11.25 38.42
CA GLY A 635 4.77 12.05 39.09
C GLY A 635 5.13 13.35 38.38
N ILE A 636 6.10 14.07 38.96
CA ILE A 636 6.62 15.32 38.39
C ILE A 636 8.02 15.06 37.87
N TYR A 637 8.24 15.39 36.61
CA TYR A 637 9.51 15.14 35.93
C TYR A 637 10.00 16.38 35.19
N TRP A 638 11.31 16.46 35.00
CA TRP A 638 11.92 17.42 34.09
C TRP A 638 12.52 16.68 32.90
N THR A 639 12.21 17.14 31.70
CA THR A 639 12.93 16.75 30.50
C THR A 639 14.02 17.76 30.22
N HIS A 640 15.26 17.30 30.16
CA HIS A 640 16.43 18.09 29.84
C HIS A 640 16.98 17.67 28.49
N PHE A 641 16.99 18.61 27.56
CA PHE A 641 17.46 18.46 26.20
C PHE A 641 18.84 19.09 26.08
N GLU A 642 19.75 18.39 25.44
CA GLU A 642 21.14 18.81 25.24
C GLU A 642 21.45 18.74 23.74
N ALA A 643 22.16 19.74 23.21
CA ALA A 643 22.72 19.73 21.87
C ALA A 643 24.24 19.74 21.91
N TYR A 644 24.85 18.80 21.19
CA TYR A 644 26.29 18.58 21.14
C TYR A 644 26.83 18.82 19.75
N SER A 645 28.04 19.39 19.66
CA SER A 645 28.81 19.47 18.41
C SER A 645 29.39 18.10 18.02
N LYS A 646 29.89 17.99 16.78
CA LYS A 646 30.50 16.76 16.23
C LYS A 646 31.63 16.20 17.09
N ASP A 647 32.43 17.06 17.72
CA ASP A 647 33.53 16.72 18.62
C ASP A 647 33.08 16.35 20.04
N GLY A 648 31.76 16.29 20.29
CA GLY A 648 31.18 15.81 21.55
C GLY A 648 31.14 16.85 22.67
N LYS A 649 31.34 18.13 22.37
CA LYS A 649 31.17 19.22 23.34
C LYS A 649 29.71 19.60 23.46
N LEU A 650 29.23 19.82 24.69
CA LEU A 650 27.89 20.35 24.95
C LEU A 650 27.84 21.83 24.58
N GLN A 651 26.87 22.22 23.77
CA GLN A 651 26.79 23.56 23.19
C GLN A 651 25.54 24.33 23.62
N ASP A 652 24.44 23.63 23.89
CA ASP A 652 23.18 24.22 24.36
C ASP A 652 22.34 23.23 25.15
N THR A 653 21.47 23.75 26.02
CA THR A 653 20.52 22.94 26.79
C THR A 653 19.17 23.62 26.95
N LYS A 654 18.10 22.84 26.99
CA LYS A 654 16.73 23.30 27.33
C LYS A 654 16.08 22.37 28.33
N THR A 655 15.41 22.90 29.35
CA THR A 655 14.74 22.10 30.39
C THR A 655 13.29 22.49 30.51
N TYR A 656 12.41 21.49 30.58
CA TYR A 656 10.97 21.68 30.77
C TYR A 656 10.46 20.76 31.88
N ALA A 657 9.64 21.29 32.77
CA ALA A 657 8.92 20.49 33.77
C ALA A 657 7.57 20.04 33.21
N PHE A 658 7.15 18.84 33.56
CA PHE A 658 5.84 18.31 33.20
C PHE A 658 5.36 17.29 34.23
N GLY A 659 4.06 17.25 34.44
CA GLY A 659 3.38 16.25 35.26
C GLY A 659 2.89 15.11 34.38
N VAL A 660 3.00 13.89 34.90
CA VAL A 660 2.48 12.66 34.29
C VAL A 660 1.30 12.16 35.11
#